data_AF-A0A5M8PR25-F1
#
_entry.id   AF-A0A5M8PR25-F1
#
_cell.length_a   1.000
_cell.length_b   1.000
_cell.length_c   1.000
_cell.angle_alpha   90.00
_cell.angle_beta   90.00
_cell.angle_gamma   90.00
#
_symmetry.space_group_name_H-M   'P 1'
#
loop_
_entity.id
_entity.type
_entity.pdbx_description
1 polymer ?
#
loop_
_entity_poly.entity_id
_entity_poly.type
_entity_poly.pdbx_seq_one_letter_code
_entity_poly.pdbx_strand_id
1 'polypeptide(L)'
;MNHRQTSQQHQCIPETSTSHPHDPIPHEPDPASISEYHPASNGSHPSPQSSAHSLVEDSPFSSDSESPQTPQTPQTDPQVDDVLEQTKNAETTVVMPSSPRKRRASTKLIAQGPSDVRRILSSRVGEGGILLIEKVCCGGGCCFMDALEEDPASETFLPVVIPDNDAFRSLQLKLGPLSLDSQLSNIVDLPSQIVSFSSLSKDVQAAPSTVHQHPPTFVTPHPPYEVFSAKVHHARELTKLGAEKRTYHFDLDVTNYPEESGNVDFVVGGAIGVCAPNPEELVTEIFDLLNIPSYVRDKSVVMKTQSGRWPTIWGDEMARELVTTRRELLTWCSDVQSYPPSKQLLRLLAEYAEAPNEKKILLYLSSAQGQAAFCDLRTGPHITLAQLLNAFPSSKPPLPHLLSTLNALMPRFYSLSQDPQVSCTREGVNCRRLIEIAVTVHETPNWRGGPRTGVGSGYLERVAKKALDAEKAGTKPLELDLRVPMFRGLMANPLAREFATDGPMLLIGAGVGVAPFRGFVQRRLRSANCANKVWVLQGVRDSLLDELYSGEWGVHEDTVKKVVQSRRGEGRYVQEEVRHQADLVWFIINALDGRVFVCGSSKGMGEGVEKALVDVAMCKGNLNQEEAEGFWRGKKDGGQYIAETW
;
A
#
# COMPACT_ATOMS: atom_id res chain seq x y z
N MET A 1 -43.44 40.02 -2.79
CA MET A 1 -42.00 40.35 -2.78
C MET A 1 -41.26 39.11 -2.31
N ASN A 2 -40.46 38.54 -3.21
CA ASN A 2 -39.78 37.26 -3.08
C ASN A 2 -38.65 37.31 -2.05
N HIS A 3 -38.63 36.37 -1.11
CA HIS A 3 -37.40 36.02 -0.40
C HIS A 3 -36.76 34.83 -1.11
N ARG A 4 -35.67 35.11 -1.83
CA ARG A 4 -34.74 34.13 -2.38
C ARG A 4 -34.15 33.30 -1.24
N GLN A 5 -34.51 32.02 -1.15
CA GLN A 5 -33.64 31.01 -0.55
C GLN A 5 -32.50 30.76 -1.52
N THR A 6 -31.29 31.09 -1.10
CA THR A 6 -30.05 30.70 -1.76
C THR A 6 -29.83 29.21 -1.52
N SER A 7 -30.28 28.37 -2.45
CA SER A 7 -29.77 27.02 -2.61
C SER A 7 -28.28 27.11 -2.94
N GLN A 8 -27.42 26.56 -2.08
CA GLN A 8 -26.03 26.30 -2.45
C GLN A 8 -26.07 25.33 -3.65
N GLN A 9 -25.77 25.83 -4.85
CA GLN A 9 -25.59 25.00 -6.02
C GLN A 9 -24.36 24.11 -5.78
N HIS A 10 -24.58 22.83 -5.53
CA HIS A 10 -23.55 21.81 -5.70
C HIS A 10 -22.99 21.94 -7.13
N GLN A 11 -21.66 21.92 -7.27
CA GLN A 11 -21.02 21.96 -8.58
C GLN A 11 -21.62 20.86 -9.46
N CYS A 12 -22.23 21.30 -10.55
CA CYS A 12 -23.05 20.48 -11.42
C CYS A 12 -22.18 19.35 -12.00
N ILE A 13 -22.58 18.10 -11.76
CA ILE A 13 -22.17 17.02 -12.64
C ILE A 13 -22.54 17.47 -14.06
N PRO A 14 -21.59 17.45 -15.01
CA PRO A 14 -21.85 17.95 -16.35
C PRO A 14 -22.98 17.16 -16.99
N GLU A 15 -23.91 17.87 -17.63
CA GLU A 15 -24.97 17.25 -18.44
C GLU A 15 -24.30 16.56 -19.63
N THR A 16 -24.42 15.24 -19.69
CA THR A 16 -23.95 14.37 -20.78
C THR A 16 -25.07 14.19 -21.82
N SER A 17 -24.73 13.72 -23.03
CA SER A 17 -25.71 13.44 -24.10
C SER A 17 -26.80 12.43 -23.72
N THR A 18 -26.58 11.64 -22.66
CA THR A 18 -27.53 10.68 -22.07
C THR A 18 -28.33 11.24 -20.90
N SER A 19 -28.09 12.49 -20.48
CA SER A 19 -28.78 13.16 -19.38
C SER A 19 -30.13 13.74 -19.82
N HIS A 20 -31.22 12.96 -19.76
CA HIS A 20 -32.57 13.54 -19.87
C HIS A 20 -33.17 13.75 -18.47
N PRO A 21 -33.65 14.97 -18.10
CA PRO A 21 -34.19 15.27 -16.75
C PRO A 21 -35.41 14.44 -16.33
N HIS A 22 -35.96 13.63 -17.23
CA HIS A 22 -37.18 12.85 -17.05
C HIS A 22 -37.01 11.35 -17.36
N ASP A 23 -35.78 10.88 -17.58
CA ASP A 23 -35.49 9.45 -17.79
C ASP A 23 -34.40 8.96 -16.82
N PRO A 24 -34.79 8.42 -15.65
CA PRO A 24 -33.85 8.05 -14.59
C PRO A 24 -33.19 6.67 -14.81
N ILE A 25 -33.49 5.98 -15.92
CA ILE A 25 -32.93 4.65 -16.22
C ILE A 25 -31.91 4.82 -17.35
N PRO A 26 -30.59 4.75 -17.09
CA PRO A 26 -29.61 4.79 -18.15
C PRO A 26 -29.76 3.56 -19.05
N HIS A 27 -29.89 3.78 -20.36
CA HIS A 27 -29.74 2.73 -21.35
C HIS A 27 -28.25 2.37 -21.51
N GLU A 28 -27.95 1.17 -22.02
CA GLU A 28 -26.58 0.78 -22.38
C GLU A 28 -25.97 1.88 -23.26
N PRO A 29 -24.83 2.48 -22.87
CA PRO A 29 -24.24 3.56 -23.65
C PRO A 29 -23.86 3.04 -25.03
N ASP A 30 -24.31 3.73 -26.09
CA ASP A 30 -23.92 3.40 -27.46
C ASP A 30 -22.38 3.52 -27.54
N PRO A 31 -21.63 2.49 -27.97
CA PRO A 31 -20.17 2.53 -28.05
C PRO A 31 -19.62 3.72 -28.87
N ALA A 32 -20.43 4.35 -29.72
CA ALA A 32 -20.07 5.58 -30.43
C ALA A 32 -20.04 6.85 -29.52
N SER A 33 -20.74 6.87 -28.39
CA SER A 33 -20.93 8.07 -27.56
C SER A 33 -19.77 8.41 -26.62
N ILE A 34 -18.72 7.58 -26.56
CA ILE A 34 -17.51 7.80 -25.73
C ILE A 34 -16.47 8.69 -26.44
N SER A 35 -16.68 9.03 -27.71
CA SER A 35 -15.79 9.89 -28.47
C SER A 35 -16.57 10.79 -29.41
N GLU A 36 -16.88 12.02 -29.01
CA GLU A 36 -17.15 13.09 -29.98
C GLU A 36 -17.01 14.50 -29.36
N TYR A 37 -15.91 15.17 -29.71
CA TYR A 37 -15.80 16.63 -29.70
C TYR A 37 -15.71 17.02 -31.18
N HIS A 38 -16.77 17.60 -31.74
CA HIS A 38 -16.79 18.04 -33.15
C HIS A 38 -16.74 19.57 -33.26
N PRO A 39 -15.83 20.14 -34.08
CA PRO A 39 -16.04 21.42 -34.71
C PRO A 39 -16.83 21.26 -36.02
N ALA A 40 -17.55 22.32 -36.38
CA ALA A 40 -18.70 22.34 -37.29
C ALA A 40 -18.41 22.24 -38.81
N SER A 41 -19.49 21.88 -39.53
CA SER A 41 -19.81 22.06 -40.97
C SER A 41 -19.04 21.16 -41.98
N ASN A 42 -19.61 20.65 -43.09
CA ASN A 42 -20.74 21.04 -43.93
C ASN A 42 -21.25 19.78 -44.70
N GLY A 43 -22.54 19.76 -45.09
CA GLY A 43 -23.25 18.57 -45.59
C GLY A 43 -23.28 18.30 -47.10
N SER A 44 -23.84 17.14 -47.46
CA SER A 44 -24.65 16.87 -48.66
C SER A 44 -25.10 15.38 -48.73
N HIS A 45 -26.40 15.13 -48.50
CA HIS A 45 -27.40 14.29 -49.22
C HIS A 45 -27.06 12.96 -49.98
N PRO A 46 -28.06 12.06 -50.21
CA PRO A 46 -28.00 10.64 -49.82
C PRO A 46 -28.26 9.58 -50.93
N SER A 47 -28.32 8.30 -50.49
CA SER A 47 -29.09 7.13 -51.03
C SER A 47 -28.31 6.03 -51.81
N PRO A 48 -28.85 4.79 -52.01
CA PRO A 48 -29.31 3.82 -51.00
C PRO A 48 -29.02 2.31 -51.36
N GLN A 49 -29.52 1.39 -50.51
CA GLN A 49 -29.91 -0.02 -50.77
C GLN A 49 -28.84 -1.13 -50.92
N SER A 50 -28.93 -2.15 -50.03
CA SER A 50 -29.22 -3.54 -50.45
C SER A 50 -29.59 -4.42 -49.25
N SER A 51 -30.66 -5.19 -49.44
CA SER A 51 -31.34 -6.12 -48.54
C SER A 51 -31.08 -7.58 -48.94
N ALA A 52 -30.97 -8.50 -47.97
CA ALA A 52 -31.25 -9.95 -48.05
C ALA A 52 -31.19 -10.50 -46.59
N HIS A 53 -32.25 -10.93 -45.89
CA HIS A 53 -33.14 -12.11 -46.08
C HIS A 53 -32.38 -13.37 -46.54
N SER A 54 -32.43 -14.54 -45.93
CA SER A 54 -33.07 -15.17 -44.76
C SER A 54 -32.35 -16.53 -44.60
N LEU A 55 -32.50 -17.21 -43.47
CA LEU A 55 -33.07 -18.58 -43.40
C LEU A 55 -32.99 -19.11 -41.96
N VAL A 56 -34.18 -19.41 -41.46
CA VAL A 56 -34.50 -20.09 -40.20
C VAL A 56 -34.80 -21.54 -40.56
N GLU A 57 -34.30 -22.50 -39.80
CA GLU A 57 -34.91 -23.82 -39.68
C GLU A 57 -35.12 -24.16 -38.21
N ASP A 58 -36.36 -24.53 -37.93
CA ASP A 58 -36.97 -24.76 -36.64
C ASP A 58 -36.95 -26.26 -36.25
N SER A 59 -36.64 -26.50 -34.96
CA SER A 59 -37.42 -27.35 -34.00
C SER A 59 -37.29 -28.90 -34.02
N PRO A 60 -37.90 -29.68 -33.05
CA PRO A 60 -38.51 -29.38 -31.72
C PRO A 60 -38.23 -30.43 -30.58
N PHE A 61 -38.93 -30.27 -29.42
CA PHE A 61 -39.25 -31.20 -28.29
C PHE A 61 -38.25 -31.26 -27.09
N SER A 62 -38.63 -31.39 -25.80
CA SER A 62 -39.87 -31.38 -25.01
C SER A 62 -39.50 -31.44 -23.50
N SER A 63 -40.42 -30.98 -22.65
CA SER A 63 -40.48 -31.02 -21.17
C SER A 63 -40.40 -32.43 -20.54
N ASP A 64 -39.76 -32.59 -19.36
CA ASP A 64 -40.41 -32.94 -18.07
C ASP A 64 -39.42 -33.35 -16.95
N SER A 65 -39.92 -33.22 -15.72
CA SER A 65 -39.27 -33.34 -14.40
C SER A 65 -39.05 -34.79 -13.95
N GLU A 66 -38.11 -35.05 -13.03
CA GLU A 66 -38.27 -35.81 -11.76
C GLU A 66 -36.93 -36.15 -11.07
N SER A 67 -36.91 -36.03 -9.74
CA SER A 67 -35.83 -36.40 -8.82
C SER A 67 -35.80 -37.90 -8.52
N PRO A 68 -34.70 -38.42 -7.95
CA PRO A 68 -34.82 -39.34 -6.81
C PRO A 68 -33.92 -39.02 -5.60
N GLN A 69 -34.36 -39.49 -4.43
CA GLN A 69 -33.90 -39.20 -3.06
C GLN A 69 -32.91 -40.25 -2.46
N THR A 70 -31.92 -39.76 -1.69
CA THR A 70 -31.28 -40.26 -0.41
C THR A 70 -30.51 -41.61 -0.31
N PRO A 71 -29.53 -41.82 0.64
CA PRO A 71 -29.50 -41.32 2.03
C PRO A 71 -28.18 -40.85 2.73
N GLN A 72 -28.39 -39.90 3.66
CA GLN A 72 -27.84 -39.58 5.01
C GLN A 72 -26.44 -40.02 5.52
N THR A 73 -25.61 -38.99 5.79
CA THR A 73 -24.82 -38.57 7.01
C THR A 73 -23.91 -39.54 7.80
N PRO A 74 -22.77 -39.07 8.40
CA PRO A 74 -22.75 -38.06 9.48
C PRO A 74 -21.78 -36.88 9.30
N GLN A 75 -22.20 -35.75 9.91
CA GLN A 75 -21.48 -34.49 10.07
C GLN A 75 -20.50 -34.56 11.26
N THR A 76 -19.42 -33.79 11.19
CA THR A 76 -18.64 -33.33 12.36
C THR A 76 -18.22 -31.89 12.10
N ASP A 77 -18.41 -31.05 13.13
CA ASP A 77 -18.42 -29.58 13.14
C ASP A 77 -17.10 -28.88 12.74
N PRO A 78 -17.20 -27.62 12.26
CA PRO A 78 -16.22 -26.58 12.52
C PRO A 78 -16.71 -25.64 13.64
N GLN A 79 -16.04 -25.70 14.80
CA GLN A 79 -15.95 -24.60 15.77
C GLN A 79 -14.92 -23.59 15.20
N VAL A 80 -14.99 -22.26 15.30
CA VAL A 80 -15.41 -21.34 16.36
C VAL A 80 -15.51 -19.93 15.74
N ASP A 81 -16.65 -19.25 15.89
CA ASP A 81 -16.78 -17.78 15.89
C ASP A 81 -18.05 -17.48 16.69
N ASP A 82 -17.92 -17.16 17.97
CA ASP A 82 -18.82 -16.26 18.73
C ASP A 82 -18.52 -16.33 20.23
N VAL A 83 -17.74 -15.38 20.74
CA VAL A 83 -17.73 -15.00 22.15
C VAL A 83 -17.46 -13.50 22.23
N LEU A 84 -18.52 -12.68 22.30
CA LEU A 84 -18.74 -11.71 23.40
C LEU A 84 -20.09 -10.95 23.25
N GLU A 85 -21.20 -11.64 23.47
CA GLU A 85 -22.39 -11.01 24.05
C GLU A 85 -22.74 -11.77 25.34
N GLN A 86 -23.29 -11.03 26.31
CA GLN A 86 -23.83 -11.48 27.60
C GLN A 86 -22.85 -11.51 28.78
N THR A 87 -22.75 -10.37 29.47
CA THR A 87 -22.93 -10.35 30.94
C THR A 87 -23.72 -9.10 31.32
N LYS A 88 -25.05 -9.20 31.18
CA LYS A 88 -26.02 -8.43 31.96
C LYS A 88 -26.69 -9.40 32.93
N ASN A 89 -26.58 -9.10 34.22
CA ASN A 89 -27.51 -9.40 35.34
C ASN A 89 -26.79 -9.92 36.59
N ALA A 90 -26.53 -9.01 37.52
CA ALA A 90 -26.61 -9.30 38.95
C ALA A 90 -27.16 -8.05 39.65
N GLU A 91 -28.28 -8.22 40.35
CA GLU A 91 -29.01 -7.19 41.10
C GLU A 91 -28.34 -6.88 42.44
N THR A 92 -28.26 -5.61 42.85
CA THR A 92 -28.48 -5.21 44.26
C THR A 92 -28.95 -3.74 44.34
N THR A 93 -29.98 -3.55 45.16
CA THR A 93 -30.84 -2.38 45.43
C THR A 93 -30.15 -1.26 46.23
N VAL A 94 -30.23 0.02 45.81
CA VAL A 94 -30.44 1.21 46.69
C VAL A 94 -31.05 2.40 45.91
N VAL A 95 -32.25 2.81 46.35
CA VAL A 95 -32.95 4.12 46.38
C VAL A 95 -32.51 5.29 45.46
N MET A 96 -33.48 5.81 44.67
CA MET A 96 -33.46 7.04 43.84
C MET A 96 -33.89 8.31 44.62
N PRO A 97 -33.56 9.54 44.15
CA PRO A 97 -34.57 10.28 43.38
C PRO A 97 -34.09 11.16 42.19
N SER A 98 -34.94 11.17 41.15
CA SER A 98 -35.40 12.31 40.31
C SER A 98 -34.83 12.59 38.88
N SER A 99 -35.71 12.24 37.90
CA SER A 99 -35.98 12.84 36.56
C SER A 99 -35.02 12.61 35.36
N PRO A 100 -35.53 12.21 34.17
CA PRO A 100 -34.72 12.04 32.96
C PRO A 100 -34.79 13.27 32.04
N ARG A 101 -33.64 13.93 31.79
CA ARG A 101 -33.49 14.87 30.67
C ARG A 101 -33.05 14.12 29.40
N LYS A 102 -33.88 14.18 28.35
CA LYS A 102 -33.56 13.77 26.98
C LYS A 102 -32.28 14.47 26.50
N ARG A 103 -31.28 13.72 26.03
CA ARG A 103 -30.07 14.29 25.38
C ARG A 103 -30.37 14.55 23.90
N ARG A 104 -30.45 15.84 23.53
CA ARG A 104 -30.28 16.32 22.16
C ARG A 104 -28.79 16.22 21.79
N ALA A 105 -28.46 15.60 20.67
CA ALA A 105 -27.17 15.79 20.03
C ALA A 105 -27.09 17.25 19.55
N SER A 106 -26.13 18.00 20.09
CA SER A 106 -25.86 19.39 19.72
C SER A 106 -24.50 19.38 19.01
N THR A 107 -24.50 19.52 17.69
CA THR A 107 -23.32 19.87 16.90
C THR A 107 -22.95 21.33 17.19
N LYS A 108 -22.24 21.57 18.29
CA LYS A 108 -21.55 22.85 18.51
C LYS A 108 -20.13 22.71 17.99
N LEU A 109 -19.78 23.60 17.06
CA LEU A 109 -18.42 23.83 16.60
C LEU A 109 -17.50 24.05 17.82
N ILE A 110 -16.51 23.17 18.01
CA ILE A 110 -15.77 23.08 19.27
C ILE A 110 -14.55 24.01 19.32
N ALA A 111 -13.92 24.36 18.20
CA ALA A 111 -12.79 25.30 18.20
C ALA A 111 -12.64 26.00 16.84
N GLN A 112 -12.36 27.30 16.85
CA GLN A 112 -12.04 28.07 15.64
C GLN A 112 -10.58 28.54 15.61
N GLY A 113 -9.76 28.16 16.60
CA GLY A 113 -8.34 28.49 16.62
C GLY A 113 -7.55 27.80 17.74
N PRO A 114 -6.21 27.98 17.74
CA PRO A 114 -5.28 27.29 18.65
C PRO A 114 -5.56 27.55 20.15
N SER A 115 -6.09 28.73 20.47
CA SER A 115 -6.46 29.15 21.83
C SER A 115 -7.68 28.41 22.39
N ASP A 116 -8.65 28.05 21.54
CA ASP A 116 -9.85 27.32 21.96
C ASP A 116 -9.51 25.86 22.29
N VAL A 117 -8.64 25.25 21.49
CA VAL A 117 -8.11 23.90 21.72
C VAL A 117 -7.38 23.84 23.07
N ARG A 118 -6.57 24.84 23.40
CA ARG A 118 -5.86 24.94 24.69
C ARG A 118 -6.82 24.97 25.88
N ARG A 119 -7.93 25.71 25.76
CA ARG A 119 -8.97 25.85 26.80
C ARG A 119 -9.76 24.55 27.01
N ILE A 120 -9.97 23.77 25.96
CA ILE A 120 -10.66 22.48 26.04
C ILE A 120 -9.77 21.43 26.70
N LEU A 121 -8.48 21.43 26.41
CA LEU A 121 -7.50 20.51 26.98
C LEU A 121 -7.18 20.82 28.45
N SER A 122 -7.20 22.09 28.86
CA SER A 122 -6.95 22.48 30.25
C SER A 122 -8.13 22.26 31.20
N SER A 123 -9.34 21.97 30.70
CA SER A 123 -10.57 21.95 31.51
C SER A 123 -11.21 20.56 31.70
N ARG A 124 -10.63 19.49 31.16
CA ARG A 124 -11.13 18.11 31.37
C ARG A 124 -10.00 17.12 31.60
N VAL A 125 -9.65 16.94 32.88
CA VAL A 125 -8.98 15.73 33.36
C VAL A 125 -10.02 14.60 33.30
N GLY A 126 -9.92 13.72 32.31
CA GLY A 126 -10.80 12.56 32.18
C GLY A 126 -10.62 11.79 30.87
N GLU A 127 -10.43 10.48 30.99
CA GLU A 127 -9.93 9.47 30.04
C GLU A 127 -10.62 9.36 28.66
N GLY A 128 -11.65 10.15 28.36
CA GLY A 128 -12.46 10.01 27.14
C GLY A 128 -11.96 10.74 25.89
N GLY A 129 -11.09 11.75 26.01
CA GLY A 129 -10.58 12.53 24.87
C GLY A 129 -9.33 11.94 24.21
N ILE A 130 -8.72 10.94 24.85
CA ILE A 130 -7.39 10.40 24.55
C ILE A 130 -7.44 9.47 23.31
N LEU A 131 -8.55 8.77 23.11
CA LEU A 131 -8.67 7.70 22.10
C LEU A 131 -8.89 8.16 20.64
N LEU A 132 -9.33 9.40 20.40
CA LEU A 132 -9.62 9.87 19.04
C LEU A 132 -8.44 10.57 18.35
N ILE A 133 -7.46 11.07 19.11
CA ILE A 133 -6.32 11.84 18.58
C ILE A 133 -5.11 10.95 18.28
N GLU A 134 -5.07 9.74 18.86
CA GLU A 134 -3.98 8.77 18.69
C GLU A 134 -3.82 8.27 17.23
N LYS A 135 -4.89 8.35 16.41
CA LYS A 135 -4.85 7.93 14.99
C LYS A 135 -4.36 9.01 14.02
N VAL A 136 -4.20 10.26 14.45
CA VAL A 136 -3.84 11.40 13.57
C VAL A 136 -2.59 12.16 14.05
N CYS A 137 -2.13 11.90 15.27
CA CYS A 137 -0.92 12.48 15.85
C CYS A 137 0.21 11.44 15.90
N CYS A 138 1.48 11.87 15.98
CA CYS A 138 2.67 11.01 15.99
C CYS A 138 2.80 10.07 17.21
N GLY A 139 1.73 9.84 17.97
CA GLY A 139 1.69 9.06 19.21
C GLY A 139 2.54 9.62 20.36
N GLY A 140 3.18 10.79 20.17
CA GLY A 140 4.25 11.29 21.04
C GLY A 140 3.82 12.39 22.01
N GLY A 141 2.53 12.64 22.18
CA GLY A 141 2.06 13.64 23.14
C GLY A 141 2.42 15.09 22.78
N CYS A 142 2.28 15.53 21.53
CA CYS A 142 2.52 16.92 21.10
C CYS A 142 1.77 18.00 21.90
N CYS A 143 0.82 17.62 22.76
CA CYS A 143 0.17 18.49 23.73
C CYS A 143 1.05 18.85 24.94
N PHE A 144 2.23 18.21 25.09
CA PHE A 144 3.19 18.37 26.20
C PHE A 144 4.55 18.88 25.69
N MET A 145 4.53 19.93 24.85
CA MET A 145 5.76 20.60 24.44
C MET A 145 6.28 21.45 25.60
N ASP A 146 7.46 21.10 26.10
CA ASP A 146 8.22 21.95 27.02
C ASP A 146 9.22 22.78 26.21
N ALA A 147 9.33 24.07 26.50
CA ALA A 147 10.36 24.90 25.90
C ALA A 147 11.69 24.71 26.66
N LEU A 148 12.81 24.90 25.97
CA LEU A 148 14.07 25.16 26.65
C LEU A 148 13.96 26.51 27.36
N GLU A 149 14.28 26.56 28.65
CA GLU A 149 14.17 27.76 29.49
C GLU A 149 15.39 28.70 29.38
N GLU A 150 16.38 28.33 28.57
CA GLU A 150 17.65 29.05 28.46
C GLU A 150 17.47 30.36 27.68
N ASP A 151 18.00 31.44 28.24
CA ASP A 151 18.09 32.73 27.54
C ASP A 151 19.31 32.72 26.62
N PRO A 152 19.13 32.65 25.28
CA PRO A 152 20.24 32.68 24.33
C PRO A 152 21.00 34.01 24.34
N ALA A 153 20.46 35.06 24.98
CA ALA A 153 21.14 36.34 25.17
C ALA A 153 22.04 36.39 26.41
N SER A 154 22.05 35.34 27.25
CA SER A 154 22.95 35.25 28.41
C SER A 154 24.41 35.09 27.97
N GLU A 155 25.33 35.88 28.53
CA GLU A 155 26.78 35.79 28.25
C GLU A 155 27.40 34.44 28.64
N THR A 156 26.72 33.66 29.47
CA THR A 156 27.15 32.32 29.92
C THR A 156 26.60 31.18 29.06
N PHE A 157 25.71 31.46 28.11
CA PHE A 157 25.09 30.43 27.29
C PHE A 157 26.08 29.93 26.21
N LEU A 158 26.42 28.65 26.27
CA LEU A 158 27.24 27.98 25.27
C LEU A 158 26.38 26.97 24.50
N PRO A 159 26.02 27.24 23.24
CA PRO A 159 25.20 26.31 22.46
C PRO A 159 25.96 25.00 22.21
N VAL A 160 25.21 23.91 22.06
CA VAL A 160 25.77 22.62 21.63
C VAL A 160 26.47 22.79 20.30
N VAL A 161 27.71 22.30 20.23
CA VAL A 161 28.46 22.24 18.99
C VAL A 161 27.87 21.13 18.12
N ILE A 162 27.32 21.51 16.97
CA ILE A 162 26.74 20.55 16.03
C ILE A 162 27.84 19.76 15.28
N PRO A 163 27.60 18.48 14.93
CA PRO A 163 28.50 17.72 14.07
C PRO A 163 28.67 18.38 12.70
N ASP A 164 29.92 18.59 12.28
CA ASP A 164 30.25 19.14 10.96
C ASP A 164 30.38 18.02 9.92
N ASN A 165 29.24 17.49 9.49
CA ASN A 165 29.16 16.52 8.40
C ASN A 165 27.88 16.68 7.57
N ASP A 166 27.93 16.22 6.33
CA ASP A 166 26.79 16.34 5.38
C ASP A 166 25.54 15.61 5.87
N ALA A 167 25.71 14.46 6.52
CA ALA A 167 24.58 13.69 7.04
C ALA A 167 23.82 14.47 8.11
N PHE A 168 24.51 15.09 9.07
CA PHE A 168 23.88 15.92 10.10
C PHE A 168 23.21 17.16 9.50
N ARG A 169 23.90 17.88 8.60
CA ARG A 169 23.33 19.05 7.91
C ARG A 169 22.06 18.71 7.14
N SER A 170 22.00 17.53 6.52
CA SER A 170 20.81 17.06 5.79
C SER A 170 19.60 16.76 6.67
N LEU A 171 19.78 16.54 7.98
CA LEU A 171 18.66 16.35 8.92
C LEU A 171 17.88 17.64 9.17
N GLN A 172 18.48 18.80 8.90
CA GLN A 172 17.87 20.13 9.07
C GLN A 172 17.23 20.33 10.47
N LEU A 173 17.88 19.80 11.50
CA LEU A 173 17.38 19.84 12.88
C LEU A 173 17.31 21.27 13.41
N LYS A 174 16.15 21.63 13.95
CA LYS A 174 15.94 22.89 14.68
C LYS A 174 16.14 22.63 16.16
N LEU A 175 17.34 22.89 16.66
CA LEU A 175 17.70 22.58 18.06
C LEU A 175 17.29 23.65 19.08
N GLY A 176 16.92 24.86 18.62
CA GLY A 176 16.66 25.98 19.53
C GLY A 176 17.90 26.36 20.34
N PRO A 177 17.75 26.96 21.54
CA PRO A 177 18.86 27.33 22.41
C PRO A 177 19.38 26.12 23.21
N LEU A 178 19.66 24.99 22.57
CA LEU A 178 20.18 23.80 23.26
C LEU A 178 21.65 24.01 23.67
N SER A 179 21.96 23.81 24.96
CA SER A 179 23.30 23.76 25.53
C SER A 179 23.61 22.37 26.11
N LEU A 180 24.84 22.13 26.55
CA LEU A 180 25.17 20.90 27.31
C LEU A 180 24.50 20.87 28.69
N ASP A 181 24.21 22.04 29.27
CA ASP A 181 23.65 22.20 30.61
C ASP A 181 22.11 22.21 30.62
N SER A 182 21.46 22.26 29.46
CA SER A 182 19.99 22.27 29.32
C SER A 182 19.35 21.14 30.11
N GLN A 183 18.35 21.42 30.93
CA GLN A 183 17.61 20.35 31.60
C GLN A 183 16.61 19.71 30.62
N LEU A 184 16.69 18.38 30.49
CA LEU A 184 15.80 17.59 29.63
C LEU A 184 14.94 16.71 30.52
N SER A 185 13.62 16.78 30.33
CA SER A 185 12.63 16.00 31.07
C SER A 185 11.96 14.97 30.15
N ASN A 186 11.37 13.94 30.75
CA ASN A 186 10.62 12.90 30.04
C ASN A 186 11.41 12.31 28.85
N ILE A 187 12.70 12.08 29.07
CA ILE A 187 13.54 11.35 28.13
C ILE A 187 13.02 9.92 28.06
N VAL A 188 12.82 9.41 26.84
CA VAL A 188 12.42 8.02 26.63
C VAL A 188 13.42 7.07 27.30
N ASP A 189 12.90 6.04 27.97
CA ASP A 189 13.74 5.02 28.62
C ASP A 189 14.62 4.30 27.61
N LEU A 190 15.79 3.84 28.05
CA LEU A 190 16.66 3.02 27.22
C LEU A 190 15.92 1.71 26.84
N PRO A 191 15.79 1.37 25.55
CA PRO A 191 15.17 0.10 25.17
C PRO A 191 15.92 -1.08 25.76
N SER A 192 15.23 -2.19 25.99
CA SER A 192 15.86 -3.42 26.46
C SER A 192 16.57 -4.14 25.32
N GLN A 193 17.73 -4.73 25.62
CA GLN A 193 18.42 -5.62 24.68
C GLN A 193 17.80 -7.03 24.76
N ILE A 194 16.93 -7.35 23.80
CA ILE A 194 16.29 -8.68 23.70
C ILE A 194 17.07 -9.66 22.84
N VAL A 195 17.99 -9.19 22.00
CA VAL A 195 18.83 -10.02 21.12
C VAL A 195 20.22 -10.21 21.72
N SER A 196 20.78 -11.42 21.59
CA SER A 196 22.16 -11.73 21.97
C SER A 196 22.82 -12.69 20.97
N PHE A 197 24.15 -12.67 20.92
CA PHE A 197 24.94 -13.60 20.12
C PHE A 197 25.86 -14.43 21.00
N SER A 198 25.91 -15.73 20.75
CA SER A 198 26.90 -16.64 21.33
C SER A 198 27.67 -17.38 20.24
N SER A 199 28.87 -17.82 20.57
CA SER A 199 29.70 -18.63 19.67
C SER A 199 29.02 -19.94 19.33
N LEU A 200 29.20 -20.39 18.09
CA LEU A 200 28.77 -21.71 17.66
C LEU A 200 29.60 -22.79 18.38
N SER A 201 28.97 -23.88 18.81
CA SER A 201 29.72 -25.06 19.28
C SER A 201 30.56 -25.64 18.13
N LYS A 202 31.71 -26.22 18.45
CA LYS A 202 32.63 -26.83 17.46
C LYS A 202 31.98 -27.98 16.68
N ASP A 203 30.92 -28.57 17.21
CA ASP A 203 30.25 -29.74 16.64
C ASP A 203 29.12 -29.38 15.65
N VAL A 204 28.78 -28.10 15.51
CA VAL A 204 27.72 -27.64 14.60
C VAL A 204 28.34 -27.16 13.29
N GLN A 205 28.06 -27.86 12.18
CA GLN A 205 28.42 -27.37 10.86
C GLN A 205 27.46 -26.27 10.44
N ALA A 206 28.00 -25.09 10.13
CA ALA A 206 27.23 -24.03 9.51
C ALA A 206 26.92 -24.38 8.04
N ALA A 207 25.67 -24.20 7.63
CA ALA A 207 25.31 -24.29 6.22
C ALA A 207 26.04 -23.19 5.42
N PRO A 208 26.39 -23.45 4.13
CA PRO A 208 26.92 -22.41 3.26
C PRO A 208 25.92 -21.25 3.14
N SER A 209 26.38 -20.00 3.29
CA SER A 209 25.49 -18.85 3.29
C SER A 209 24.92 -18.58 1.90
N THR A 210 23.61 -18.45 1.83
CA THR A 210 22.86 -18.07 0.62
C THR A 210 22.44 -16.60 0.64
N VAL A 211 23.02 -15.78 1.53
CA VAL A 211 22.54 -14.43 1.87
C VAL A 211 22.38 -13.47 0.69
N HIS A 212 23.14 -13.64 -0.39
CA HIS A 212 23.03 -12.80 -1.60
C HIS A 212 22.05 -13.35 -2.65
N GLN A 213 21.48 -14.54 -2.43
CA GLN A 213 20.64 -15.26 -3.40
C GLN A 213 19.23 -15.52 -2.88
N HIS A 214 19.10 -15.87 -1.60
CA HIS A 214 17.84 -16.29 -1.00
C HIS A 214 17.79 -15.94 0.49
N PRO A 215 16.61 -15.59 1.03
CA PRO A 215 16.45 -15.44 2.48
C PRO A 215 16.78 -16.75 3.22
N PRO A 216 17.30 -16.66 4.45
CA PRO A 216 17.41 -17.81 5.36
C PRO A 216 16.05 -18.48 5.61
N THR A 217 16.06 -19.77 5.92
CA THR A 217 14.83 -20.58 6.10
C THR A 217 13.90 -20.07 7.19
N PHE A 218 14.45 -19.44 8.23
CA PHE A 218 13.66 -18.84 9.31
C PHE A 218 12.96 -17.53 8.90
N VAL A 219 13.31 -16.92 7.77
CA VAL A 219 12.56 -15.79 7.20
C VAL A 219 11.36 -16.35 6.43
N THR A 220 10.45 -16.97 7.18
CA THR A 220 9.30 -17.71 6.66
C THR A 220 8.08 -16.79 6.54
N PRO A 221 7.37 -16.77 5.39
CA PRO A 221 6.25 -15.87 5.14
C PRO A 221 5.00 -16.24 5.91
N HIS A 222 4.54 -17.49 5.90
CA HIS A 222 3.57 -17.95 6.89
C HIS A 222 3.71 -19.46 6.98
N PRO A 223 3.79 -20.04 8.18
CA PRO A 223 3.83 -21.48 8.33
C PRO A 223 2.61 -22.15 7.65
N PRO A 224 2.78 -23.31 6.97
CA PRO A 224 4.01 -24.11 6.82
C PRO A 224 4.86 -23.77 5.56
N TYR A 225 4.61 -22.66 4.85
CA TYR A 225 5.22 -22.41 3.55
C TYR A 225 6.53 -21.64 3.64
N GLU A 226 7.50 -22.04 2.81
CA GLU A 226 8.79 -21.35 2.68
C GLU A 226 8.75 -20.27 1.61
N VAL A 227 9.75 -19.38 1.60
CA VAL A 227 9.93 -18.43 0.50
C VAL A 227 10.32 -19.20 -0.76
N PHE A 228 9.59 -18.98 -1.84
CA PHE A 228 9.86 -19.56 -3.14
C PHE A 228 10.79 -18.67 -3.97
N SER A 229 11.82 -19.25 -4.57
CA SER A 229 12.77 -18.54 -5.43
C SER A 229 12.34 -18.58 -6.89
N ALA A 230 11.43 -17.67 -7.28
CA ALA A 230 10.87 -17.63 -8.63
C ALA A 230 11.90 -17.14 -9.65
N LYS A 231 12.04 -17.84 -10.78
CA LYS A 231 12.94 -17.38 -11.86
C LYS A 231 12.29 -16.23 -12.62
N VAL A 232 13.09 -15.22 -12.97
CA VAL A 232 12.66 -14.15 -13.86
C VAL A 232 12.70 -14.68 -15.29
N HIS A 233 11.53 -14.89 -15.86
CA HIS A 233 11.39 -15.32 -17.25
C HIS A 233 11.70 -14.16 -18.19
N HIS A 234 11.14 -12.99 -17.90
CA HIS A 234 11.30 -11.80 -18.70
C HIS A 234 11.01 -10.54 -17.86
N ALA A 235 11.61 -9.42 -18.23
CA ALA A 235 11.37 -8.13 -17.60
C ALA A 235 11.48 -7.02 -18.64
N ARG A 236 10.58 -6.04 -18.60
CA ARG A 236 10.58 -4.89 -19.51
C ARG A 236 10.21 -3.60 -18.79
N GLU A 237 10.70 -2.48 -19.29
CA GLU A 237 10.23 -1.16 -18.85
C GLU A 237 8.91 -0.83 -19.57
N LEU A 238 7.87 -0.47 -18.81
CA LEU A 238 6.57 -0.07 -19.35
C LEU A 238 6.50 1.43 -19.68
N THR A 239 7.28 2.22 -18.94
CA THR A 239 7.35 3.67 -19.11
C THR A 239 8.39 4.04 -20.18
N LYS A 240 8.19 5.17 -20.87
CA LYS A 240 9.15 5.65 -21.86
C LYS A 240 10.21 6.57 -21.23
N LEU A 241 11.31 6.76 -21.94
CA LEU A 241 12.37 7.69 -21.53
C LEU A 241 11.78 9.10 -21.32
N GLY A 242 12.07 9.69 -20.16
CA GLY A 242 11.53 10.99 -19.75
C GLY A 242 10.30 10.91 -18.85
N ALA A 243 9.73 9.73 -18.63
CA ALA A 243 8.74 9.49 -17.58
C ALA A 243 9.29 9.89 -16.20
N GLU A 244 8.44 10.54 -15.38
CA GLU A 244 8.84 10.95 -14.03
C GLU A 244 9.11 9.75 -13.11
N LYS A 245 8.34 8.67 -13.30
CA LYS A 245 8.51 7.43 -12.55
C LYS A 245 8.71 6.27 -13.51
N ARG A 246 9.71 5.46 -13.23
CA ARG A 246 9.98 4.24 -13.99
C ARG A 246 9.09 3.12 -13.50
N THR A 247 8.46 2.40 -14.42
CA THR A 247 7.64 1.23 -14.10
C THR A 247 8.13 0.04 -14.89
N TYR A 248 8.38 -1.08 -14.21
CA TYR A 248 8.83 -2.32 -14.81
C TYR A 248 7.76 -3.39 -14.71
N HIS A 249 7.69 -4.23 -15.71
CA HIS A 249 6.88 -5.43 -15.77
C HIS A 249 7.77 -6.67 -15.65
N PHE A 250 7.30 -7.69 -14.96
CA PHE A 250 8.01 -8.95 -14.77
C PHE A 250 7.11 -10.13 -15.07
N ASP A 251 7.68 -11.11 -15.79
CA ASP A 251 7.15 -12.46 -15.94
C ASP A 251 7.96 -13.37 -15.02
N LEU A 252 7.31 -13.96 -14.01
CA LEU A 252 7.95 -14.85 -13.04
C LEU A 252 7.49 -16.29 -13.27
N ASP A 253 8.45 -17.20 -13.37
CA ASP A 253 8.21 -18.63 -13.54
C ASP A 253 7.94 -19.29 -12.20
N VAL A 254 6.70 -19.78 -12.07
CA VAL A 254 6.15 -20.47 -10.90
C VAL A 254 5.74 -21.90 -11.23
N THR A 255 6.29 -22.48 -12.29
CA THR A 255 5.98 -23.86 -12.73
C THR A 255 6.18 -24.87 -11.59
N ASN A 256 7.23 -24.70 -10.79
CA ASN A 256 7.58 -25.56 -9.66
C ASN A 256 7.13 -25.00 -8.30
N TYR A 257 6.22 -24.02 -8.28
CA TYR A 257 5.68 -23.50 -7.03
C TYR A 257 4.90 -24.61 -6.30
N PRO A 258 5.16 -24.86 -5.00
CA PRO A 258 4.57 -25.98 -4.27
C PRO A 258 3.05 -25.84 -4.17
N GLU A 259 2.35 -26.97 -4.20
CA GLU A 259 0.92 -26.99 -3.92
C GLU A 259 0.67 -26.60 -2.46
N GLU A 260 -0.21 -25.61 -2.27
CA GLU A 260 -0.63 -25.17 -0.94
C GLU A 260 -1.94 -25.87 -0.54
N SER A 261 -2.19 -25.98 0.77
CA SER A 261 -3.40 -26.60 1.30
C SER A 261 -4.66 -25.92 0.75
N GLY A 262 -5.63 -26.74 0.32
CA GLY A 262 -6.92 -26.28 -0.20
C GLY A 262 -7.01 -26.13 -1.72
N ASN A 263 -6.07 -26.66 -2.52
CA ASN A 263 -6.03 -26.52 -3.99
C ASN A 263 -6.09 -25.06 -4.47
N VAL A 264 -5.50 -24.16 -3.67
CA VAL A 264 -5.57 -22.72 -3.90
C VAL A 264 -4.39 -22.29 -4.77
N ASP A 265 -4.69 -21.80 -5.97
CA ASP A 265 -3.71 -21.34 -6.96
C ASP A 265 -3.71 -19.80 -7.10
N PHE A 266 -2.76 -19.25 -7.85
CA PHE A 266 -2.76 -17.87 -8.31
C PHE A 266 -4.00 -17.59 -9.18
N VAL A 267 -4.72 -16.52 -8.88
CA VAL A 267 -5.93 -16.10 -9.61
C VAL A 267 -5.87 -14.63 -9.98
N VAL A 268 -6.72 -14.21 -10.91
CA VAL A 268 -6.95 -12.81 -11.26
C VAL A 268 -7.30 -12.00 -10.00
N GLY A 269 -6.65 -10.86 -9.80
CA GLY A 269 -6.81 -10.06 -8.57
C GLY A 269 -6.06 -10.61 -7.36
N GLY A 270 -5.34 -11.73 -7.50
CA GLY A 270 -4.40 -12.20 -6.49
C GLY A 270 -3.17 -11.30 -6.36
N ALA A 271 -2.33 -11.57 -5.37
CA ALA A 271 -1.08 -10.85 -5.15
C ALA A 271 0.03 -11.83 -4.74
N ILE A 272 1.28 -11.39 -4.85
CA ILE A 272 2.45 -12.07 -4.29
C ILE A 272 3.13 -11.17 -3.25
N GLY A 273 3.68 -11.77 -2.20
CA GLY A 273 4.60 -11.10 -1.31
C GLY A 273 6.04 -11.33 -1.76
N VAL A 274 6.81 -10.26 -1.96
CA VAL A 274 8.24 -10.34 -2.31
C VAL A 274 9.07 -9.99 -1.08
N CYS A 275 9.95 -10.91 -0.69
CA CYS A 275 10.91 -10.70 0.39
C CYS A 275 12.14 -9.98 -0.19
N ALA A 276 12.14 -8.65 -0.24
CA ALA A 276 13.28 -7.93 -0.81
C ALA A 276 14.39 -7.69 0.23
N PRO A 277 15.68 -8.00 -0.08
CA PRO A 277 16.77 -7.72 0.83
C PRO A 277 17.13 -6.23 0.86
N ASN A 278 17.73 -5.79 1.97
CA ASN A 278 18.43 -4.51 2.00
C ASN A 278 19.59 -4.52 0.97
N PRO A 279 19.91 -3.36 0.35
CA PRO A 279 21.06 -3.24 -0.55
C PRO A 279 22.36 -3.65 0.14
N GLU A 280 23.18 -4.45 -0.54
CA GLU A 280 24.45 -4.96 0.00
C GLU A 280 25.43 -3.87 0.41
N GLU A 281 25.48 -2.80 -0.40
CA GLU A 281 26.28 -1.60 -0.13
C GLU A 281 25.86 -0.94 1.19
N LEU A 282 24.55 -0.82 1.43
CA LEU A 282 23.99 -0.23 2.64
C LEU A 282 24.26 -1.10 3.88
N VAL A 283 24.12 -2.42 3.74
CA VAL A 283 24.45 -3.37 4.83
C VAL A 283 25.92 -3.29 5.20
N THR A 284 26.79 -3.21 4.19
CA THR A 284 28.25 -3.07 4.38
C THR A 284 28.59 -1.75 5.05
N GLU A 285 28.01 -0.65 4.60
CA GLU A 285 28.16 0.68 5.20
C GLU A 285 27.77 0.67 6.68
N ILE A 286 26.64 0.06 7.05
CA ILE A 286 26.21 -0.03 8.46
C ILE A 286 27.23 -0.80 9.29
N PHE A 287 27.78 -1.91 8.78
CA PHE A 287 28.83 -2.62 9.50
C PHE A 287 30.10 -1.79 9.70
N ASP A 288 30.50 -1.04 8.69
CA ASP A 288 31.66 -0.15 8.76
C ASP A 288 31.41 0.96 9.79
N LEU A 289 30.23 1.59 9.77
CA LEU A 289 29.84 2.63 10.72
C LEU A 289 29.76 2.12 12.16
N LEU A 290 29.41 0.85 12.37
CA LEU A 290 29.39 0.21 13.69
C LEU A 290 30.74 -0.39 14.10
N ASN A 291 31.81 -0.19 13.30
CA ASN A 291 33.14 -0.77 13.52
C ASN A 291 33.14 -2.30 13.65
N ILE A 292 32.24 -3.00 12.96
CA ILE A 292 32.17 -4.47 12.99
C ILE A 292 33.19 -5.02 11.99
N PRO A 293 34.23 -5.76 12.41
CA PRO A 293 35.26 -6.24 11.49
C PRO A 293 34.72 -7.16 10.40
N SER A 294 35.24 -7.05 9.17
CA SER A 294 34.79 -7.86 8.02
C SER A 294 34.80 -9.37 8.30
N TYR A 295 35.82 -9.86 8.99
CA TYR A 295 35.99 -11.28 9.30
C TYR A 295 34.95 -11.86 10.27
N VAL A 296 34.08 -11.06 10.91
CA VAL A 296 32.99 -11.57 11.78
C VAL A 296 31.58 -11.38 11.19
N ARG A 297 31.43 -10.62 10.11
CA ARG A 297 30.12 -10.30 9.51
C ARG A 297 29.40 -11.55 9.01
N ASP A 298 30.17 -12.43 8.39
CA ASP A 298 29.73 -13.67 7.74
C ASP A 298 30.00 -14.93 8.59
N LYS A 299 30.59 -14.78 9.78
CA LYS A 299 30.78 -15.91 10.70
C LYS A 299 29.46 -16.29 11.35
N SER A 300 29.16 -17.58 11.32
CA SER A 300 27.98 -18.15 11.98
C SER A 300 28.03 -17.92 13.48
N VAL A 301 26.89 -17.52 14.02
CA VAL A 301 26.64 -17.30 15.45
C VAL A 301 25.32 -17.96 15.81
N VAL A 302 25.19 -18.30 17.08
CA VAL A 302 23.88 -18.60 17.67
C VAL A 302 23.28 -17.28 18.10
N MET A 303 22.17 -16.88 17.49
CA MET A 303 21.39 -15.73 17.88
C MET A 303 20.24 -16.19 18.78
N LYS A 304 20.08 -15.52 19.92
CA LYS A 304 18.98 -15.77 20.86
C LYS A 304 18.13 -14.52 21.05
N THR A 305 16.82 -14.68 21.07
CA THR A 305 15.86 -13.65 21.49
C THR A 305 15.20 -14.01 22.81
N GLN A 306 14.92 -13.02 23.64
CA GLN A 306 14.21 -13.22 24.91
C GLN A 306 12.68 -13.35 24.73
N SER A 307 12.12 -12.69 23.72
CA SER A 307 10.69 -12.66 23.42
C SER A 307 10.44 -12.09 22.01
N GLY A 308 9.16 -11.95 21.63
CA GLY A 308 8.73 -11.32 20.39
C GLY A 308 8.65 -12.28 19.21
N ARG A 309 8.46 -11.74 18.00
CA ARG A 309 8.40 -12.52 16.75
C ARG A 309 9.71 -12.49 15.96
N TRP A 310 10.47 -11.40 16.11
CA TRP A 310 11.75 -11.19 15.42
C TRP A 310 12.72 -12.35 15.67
N PRO A 311 13.49 -12.82 14.65
CA PRO A 311 13.71 -12.24 13.32
C PRO A 311 12.65 -12.63 12.28
N THR A 312 11.58 -13.30 12.68
CA THR A 312 10.48 -13.69 11.78
C THR A 312 9.32 -12.72 11.93
N ILE A 313 8.47 -12.62 10.89
CA ILE A 313 7.33 -11.70 10.90
C ILE A 313 6.05 -12.43 11.29
N TRP A 314 5.94 -13.71 10.90
CA TRP A 314 4.73 -14.50 10.98
C TRP A 314 4.83 -15.74 11.88
N GLY A 315 5.76 -15.72 12.85
CA GLY A 315 5.83 -16.74 13.91
C GLY A 315 5.15 -16.29 15.20
N ASP A 316 5.02 -17.22 16.13
CA ASP A 316 4.44 -16.96 17.46
C ASP A 316 5.30 -16.02 18.31
N GLU A 317 4.69 -15.40 19.33
CA GLU A 317 5.43 -14.60 20.30
C GLU A 317 6.17 -15.49 21.29
N MET A 318 7.46 -15.73 21.02
CA MET A 318 8.28 -16.63 21.83
C MET A 318 9.78 -16.31 21.70
N ALA A 319 10.55 -16.75 22.68
CA ALA A 319 12.01 -16.78 22.58
C ALA A 319 12.46 -17.69 21.43
N ARG A 320 13.53 -17.29 20.73
CA ARG A 320 14.08 -18.05 19.60
C ARG A 320 15.57 -18.25 19.77
N GLU A 321 16.05 -19.38 19.27
CA GLU A 321 17.47 -19.68 19.17
C GLU A 321 17.75 -20.21 17.76
N LEU A 322 18.55 -19.46 16.98
CA LEU A 322 18.78 -19.74 15.56
C LEU A 322 20.27 -19.60 15.22
N VAL A 323 20.75 -20.46 14.32
CA VAL A 323 22.08 -20.32 13.71
C VAL A 323 21.95 -19.39 12.52
N THR A 324 22.73 -18.30 12.51
CA THR A 324 22.68 -17.28 11.44
C THR A 324 24.00 -16.50 11.39
N THR A 325 24.12 -15.54 10.48
CA THR A 325 25.20 -14.56 10.43
C THR A 325 24.70 -13.15 10.74
N ARG A 326 25.60 -12.24 11.13
CA ARG A 326 25.25 -10.83 11.31
C ARG A 326 24.74 -10.23 10.00
N ARG A 327 25.34 -10.63 8.86
CA ARG A 327 24.96 -10.17 7.53
C ARG A 327 23.53 -10.58 7.19
N GLU A 328 23.13 -11.82 7.46
CA GLU A 328 21.77 -12.29 7.21
C GLU A 328 20.73 -11.45 7.95
N LEU A 329 20.98 -11.15 9.23
CA LEU A 329 20.06 -10.36 10.05
C LEU A 329 19.85 -8.94 9.50
N LEU A 330 20.91 -8.25 9.08
CA LEU A 330 20.79 -6.92 8.47
C LEU A 330 20.30 -6.96 7.01
N THR A 331 20.52 -8.06 6.29
CA THR A 331 20.11 -8.18 4.88
C THR A 331 18.62 -8.49 4.77
N TRP A 332 18.10 -9.36 5.62
CA TRP A 332 16.77 -9.95 5.46
C TRP A 332 15.79 -9.69 6.60
N CYS A 333 16.26 -9.31 7.79
CA CYS A 333 15.41 -9.31 9.00
C CYS A 333 15.13 -7.93 9.58
N SER A 334 16.02 -6.96 9.44
CA SER A 334 15.87 -5.63 10.03
C SER A 334 15.74 -4.55 8.97
N ASP A 335 14.72 -3.71 9.11
CA ASP A 335 14.54 -2.55 8.27
C ASP A 335 15.49 -1.41 8.68
N VAL A 336 16.17 -0.83 7.70
CA VAL A 336 17.18 0.22 7.91
C VAL A 336 16.89 1.51 7.13
N GLN A 337 15.79 1.58 6.38
CA GLN A 337 15.54 2.71 5.46
C GLN A 337 14.08 2.97 5.03
N SER A 338 13.12 2.14 5.42
CA SER A 338 11.71 2.27 5.00
C SER A 338 10.84 3.01 6.01
N TYR A 339 11.29 3.22 7.24
CA TYR A 339 10.50 3.86 8.29
C TYR A 339 11.18 5.11 8.85
N PRO A 340 10.41 6.13 9.23
CA PRO A 340 10.95 7.29 9.93
C PRO A 340 11.49 6.87 11.31
N PRO A 341 12.58 7.50 11.80
CA PRO A 341 13.26 7.09 13.02
C PRO A 341 12.36 7.20 14.26
N SER A 342 12.46 6.22 15.15
CA SER A 342 11.73 6.17 16.42
C SER A 342 12.51 6.87 17.54
N LYS A 343 11.82 7.37 18.58
CA LYS A 343 12.50 7.89 19.78
C LYS A 343 13.35 6.81 20.47
N GLN A 344 12.92 5.55 20.43
CA GLN A 344 13.66 4.41 20.98
C GLN A 344 15.02 4.25 20.28
N LEU A 345 15.06 4.36 18.95
CA LEU A 345 16.31 4.33 18.20
C LEU A 345 17.22 5.51 18.57
N LEU A 346 16.67 6.73 18.63
CA LEU A 346 17.46 7.92 19.00
C LEU A 346 17.99 7.84 20.44
N ARG A 347 17.18 7.33 21.37
CA ARG A 347 17.59 7.08 22.75
C ARG A 347 18.70 6.04 22.85
N LEU A 348 18.62 4.97 22.07
CA LEU A 348 19.67 3.97 21.97
C LEU A 348 20.97 4.59 21.45
N LEU A 349 20.90 5.36 20.36
CA LEU A 349 22.07 6.05 19.82
C LEU A 349 22.70 7.00 20.85
N ALA A 350 21.89 7.69 21.65
CA ALA A 350 22.36 8.59 22.71
C ALA A 350 23.16 7.85 23.80
N GLU A 351 22.79 6.61 24.11
CA GLU A 351 23.47 5.80 25.12
C GLU A 351 24.93 5.54 24.73
N TYR A 352 25.14 5.21 23.46
CA TYR A 352 26.43 4.80 22.91
C TYR A 352 27.16 5.91 22.16
N ALA A 353 26.72 7.16 22.30
CA ALA A 353 27.41 8.33 21.78
C ALA A 353 28.49 8.78 22.78
N GLU A 354 29.76 8.71 22.37
CA GLU A 354 30.89 9.14 23.19
C GLU A 354 31.05 10.67 23.24
N ALA A 355 30.69 11.37 22.15
CA ALA A 355 30.79 12.83 22.10
C ALA A 355 29.64 13.48 22.90
N PRO A 356 29.94 14.33 23.91
CA PRO A 356 28.91 14.93 24.75
C PRO A 356 27.85 15.73 23.98
N ASN A 357 28.28 16.45 22.94
CA ASN A 357 27.40 17.23 22.07
C ASN A 357 26.42 16.35 21.28
N GLU A 358 26.91 15.28 20.65
CA GLU A 358 26.07 14.32 19.92
C GLU A 358 25.08 13.63 20.86
N LYS A 359 25.57 13.18 22.01
CA LYS A 359 24.73 12.59 23.06
C LYS A 359 23.63 13.55 23.50
N LYS A 360 23.95 14.83 23.73
CA LYS A 360 22.97 15.84 24.13
C LYS A 360 21.89 16.05 23.08
N ILE A 361 22.25 16.12 21.80
CA ILE A 361 21.29 16.26 20.69
C ILE A 361 20.36 15.04 20.63
N LEU A 362 20.90 13.83 20.73
CA LEU A 362 20.11 12.60 20.68
C LEU A 362 19.17 12.45 21.91
N LEU A 363 19.63 12.88 23.10
CA LEU A 363 18.77 12.97 24.29
C LEU A 363 17.67 14.02 24.12
N TYR A 364 17.99 15.18 23.55
CA TYR A 364 17.00 16.22 23.24
C TYR A 364 15.91 15.69 22.32
N LEU A 365 16.27 15.03 21.20
CA LEU A 365 15.30 14.45 20.28
C LEU A 365 14.44 13.33 20.89
N SER A 366 14.89 12.72 21.99
CA SER A 366 14.15 11.71 22.74
C SER A 366 13.46 12.26 24.01
N SER A 367 13.50 13.57 24.27
CA SER A 367 12.86 14.23 25.43
C SER A 367 11.54 14.93 25.09
N ALA A 368 10.93 15.59 26.09
CA ALA A 368 9.78 16.50 25.88
C ALA A 368 10.18 17.77 25.11
N GLN A 369 11.34 18.35 25.42
CA GLN A 369 11.83 19.59 24.83
C GLN A 369 12.14 19.46 23.33
N GLY A 370 12.60 18.29 22.88
CA GLY A 370 12.85 18.03 21.46
C GLY A 370 11.66 17.49 20.68
N GLN A 371 10.45 17.47 21.25
CA GLN A 371 9.27 16.91 20.59
C GLN A 371 8.99 17.55 19.22
N ALA A 372 9.13 18.88 19.10
CA ALA A 372 8.94 19.56 17.82
C ALA A 372 10.00 19.16 16.78
N ALA A 373 11.28 19.17 17.17
CA ALA A 373 12.37 18.77 16.29
C ALA A 373 12.23 17.30 15.85
N PHE A 374 11.80 16.41 16.74
CA PHE A 374 11.51 15.01 16.44
C PHE A 374 10.34 14.85 15.47
N CYS A 375 9.25 15.60 15.65
CA CYS A 375 8.13 15.61 14.71
C CYS A 375 8.57 16.07 13.32
N ASP A 376 9.28 17.20 13.23
CA ASP A 376 9.81 17.74 11.99
C ASP A 376 10.69 16.70 11.27
N LEU A 377 11.59 16.05 12.01
CA LEU A 377 12.49 14.99 11.51
C LEU A 377 11.73 13.83 10.83
N ARG A 378 10.49 13.56 11.26
CA ARG A 378 9.65 12.46 10.74
C ARG A 378 8.73 12.87 9.59
N THR A 379 8.55 14.16 9.35
CA THR A 379 7.64 14.67 8.29
C THR A 379 8.26 14.62 6.88
N GLY A 380 9.59 14.53 6.78
CA GLY A 380 10.34 14.50 5.54
C GLY A 380 10.53 13.11 4.90
N PRO A 381 11.41 12.99 3.89
CA PRO A 381 11.81 11.68 3.36
C PRO A 381 12.39 10.82 4.48
N HIS A 382 12.10 9.53 4.45
CA HIS A 382 12.53 8.62 5.52
C HIS A 382 14.05 8.58 5.63
N ILE A 383 14.53 9.00 6.80
CA ILE A 383 15.94 9.00 7.19
C ILE A 383 16.38 7.56 7.40
N THR A 384 17.52 7.20 6.82
CA THR A 384 18.07 5.85 6.96
C THR A 384 18.90 5.72 8.23
N LEU A 385 19.04 4.48 8.71
CA LEU A 385 19.94 4.18 9.83
C LEU A 385 21.38 4.61 9.52
N ALA A 386 21.84 4.38 8.28
CA ALA A 386 23.17 4.81 7.84
C ALA A 386 23.32 6.33 7.90
N GLN A 387 22.29 7.10 7.52
CA GLN A 387 22.31 8.57 7.63
C GLN A 387 22.44 9.01 9.09
N LEU A 388 21.71 8.40 10.03
CA LEU A 388 21.83 8.71 11.45
C LEU A 388 23.22 8.38 12.00
N LEU A 389 23.78 7.23 11.66
CA LEU A 389 25.11 6.82 12.11
C LEU A 389 26.23 7.69 11.51
N ASN A 390 26.05 8.22 10.29
CA ASN A 390 26.96 9.24 9.73
C ASN A 390 26.76 10.60 10.41
N ALA A 391 25.52 10.98 10.75
CA ALA A 391 25.22 12.25 11.40
C ALA A 391 25.77 12.33 12.84
N PHE A 392 25.77 11.20 13.54
CA PHE A 392 26.27 11.04 14.91
C PHE A 392 27.40 9.99 14.95
N PRO A 393 28.58 10.31 14.40
CA PRO A 393 29.66 9.34 14.20
C PRO A 393 30.23 8.76 15.50
N SER A 394 30.09 9.45 16.65
CA SER A 394 30.52 8.93 17.95
C SER A 394 29.59 7.87 18.52
N SER A 395 28.39 7.70 17.95
CA SER A 395 27.42 6.69 18.38
C SER A 395 27.73 5.32 17.78
N LYS A 396 28.15 4.36 18.63
CA LYS A 396 28.51 2.99 18.22
C LYS A 396 27.72 1.93 19.00
N PRO A 397 26.39 1.84 18.82
CA PRO A 397 25.59 0.84 19.55
C PRO A 397 26.03 -0.60 19.19
N PRO A 398 26.11 -1.51 20.17
CA PRO A 398 26.33 -2.92 19.90
C PRO A 398 25.22 -3.46 18.99
N LEU A 399 25.60 -4.23 17.95
CA LEU A 399 24.65 -4.76 16.98
C LEU A 399 23.46 -5.51 17.59
N PRO A 400 23.60 -6.38 18.63
CA PRO A 400 22.44 -7.03 19.24
C PRO A 400 21.42 -6.04 19.83
N HIS A 401 21.90 -4.96 20.47
CA HIS A 401 21.04 -3.95 21.06
C HIS A 401 20.35 -3.11 19.97
N LEU A 402 21.09 -2.80 18.88
CA LEU A 402 20.52 -2.14 17.72
C LEU A 402 19.42 -2.99 17.06
N LEU A 403 19.67 -4.27 16.80
CA LEU A 403 18.68 -5.20 16.22
C LEU A 403 17.43 -5.35 17.11
N SER A 404 17.57 -5.21 18.42
CA SER A 404 16.46 -5.23 19.38
C SER A 404 15.50 -4.04 19.21
N THR A 405 15.95 -2.95 18.59
CA THR A 405 15.20 -1.70 18.46
C THR A 405 14.72 -1.43 17.04
N LEU A 406 15.37 -2.01 16.03
CA LEU A 406 14.99 -1.85 14.63
C LEU A 406 13.69 -2.61 14.31
N ASN A 407 12.90 -2.04 13.40
CA ASN A 407 11.72 -2.72 12.87
C ASN A 407 12.12 -3.95 12.06
N ALA A 408 11.22 -4.93 11.97
CA ALA A 408 11.38 -6.05 11.05
C ALA A 408 11.29 -5.58 9.58
N LEU A 409 12.09 -6.18 8.71
CA LEU A 409 12.04 -5.92 7.27
C LEU A 409 10.83 -6.62 6.64
N MET A 410 9.77 -5.86 6.36
CA MET A 410 8.52 -6.41 5.83
C MET A 410 8.60 -6.72 4.32
N PRO A 411 8.11 -7.90 3.88
CA PRO A 411 7.85 -8.19 2.48
C PRO A 411 6.87 -7.20 1.86
N ARG A 412 6.98 -7.02 0.55
CA ARG A 412 6.18 -6.06 -0.22
C ARG A 412 5.25 -6.80 -1.15
N PHE A 413 3.97 -6.47 -1.10
CA PHE A 413 2.94 -7.12 -1.89
C PHE A 413 2.79 -6.44 -3.25
N TYR A 414 2.60 -7.26 -4.28
CA TYR A 414 2.38 -6.83 -5.66
C TYR A 414 1.21 -7.60 -6.25
N SER A 415 0.22 -6.89 -6.79
CA SER A 415 -0.95 -7.49 -7.42
C SER A 415 -0.57 -8.14 -8.76
N LEU A 416 -1.18 -9.27 -9.06
CA LEU A 416 -1.01 -9.98 -10.33
C LEU A 416 -1.66 -9.17 -11.46
N SER A 417 -0.96 -9.03 -12.57
CA SER A 417 -1.36 -8.21 -13.71
C SER A 417 -1.83 -9.01 -14.94
N GLN A 418 -2.11 -10.30 -14.75
CA GLN A 418 -2.48 -11.25 -15.79
C GLN A 418 -3.49 -12.24 -15.20
N ASP A 419 -4.29 -12.91 -16.04
CA ASP A 419 -4.95 -14.16 -15.66
C ASP A 419 -3.95 -15.33 -15.71
N PRO A 420 -3.51 -15.88 -14.55
CA PRO A 420 -2.49 -16.93 -14.51
C PRO A 420 -2.89 -18.22 -15.25
N GLN A 421 -4.19 -18.45 -15.45
CA GLN A 421 -4.69 -19.62 -16.18
C GLN A 421 -4.37 -19.57 -17.67
N VAL A 422 -4.13 -18.39 -18.25
CA VAL A 422 -3.80 -18.21 -19.67
C VAL A 422 -2.41 -18.73 -19.98
N SER A 423 -1.45 -18.50 -19.09
CA SER A 423 -0.04 -18.90 -19.27
C SER A 423 0.11 -20.41 -19.53
N CYS A 424 -0.86 -21.20 -19.04
CA CYS A 424 -0.93 -22.65 -19.19
C CYS A 424 -1.54 -23.17 -20.51
N THR A 425 -2.01 -22.28 -21.40
CA THR A 425 -2.79 -22.65 -22.60
C THR A 425 -2.10 -22.37 -23.94
N ARG A 426 -0.85 -21.89 -23.95
CA ARG A 426 -0.09 -21.70 -25.20
C ARG A 426 0.31 -23.06 -25.79
N GLU A 427 -0.28 -23.40 -26.93
CA GLU A 427 -0.07 -24.68 -27.64
C GLU A 427 1.42 -24.96 -27.91
N GLY A 428 1.89 -26.16 -27.53
CA GLY A 428 3.14 -26.74 -28.02
C GLY A 428 4.37 -26.71 -27.10
N VAL A 429 4.28 -26.21 -25.86
CA VAL A 429 5.40 -26.25 -24.89
C VAL A 429 4.91 -26.86 -23.58
N ASN A 430 5.77 -27.64 -22.90
CA ASN A 430 5.59 -28.02 -21.50
C ASN A 430 4.97 -26.83 -20.73
N CYS A 431 3.78 -27.03 -20.19
CA CYS A 431 2.96 -25.99 -19.56
C CYS A 431 3.77 -25.21 -18.51
N ARG A 432 4.28 -24.04 -18.88
CA ARG A 432 5.01 -23.15 -17.96
C ARG A 432 4.02 -22.23 -17.29
N ARG A 433 4.01 -22.22 -15.96
CA ARG A 433 3.14 -21.37 -15.16
C ARG A 433 3.85 -20.04 -14.96
N LEU A 434 3.41 -19.00 -15.67
CA LEU A 434 3.92 -17.64 -15.53
C LEU A 434 2.91 -16.76 -14.80
N ILE A 435 3.40 -16.02 -13.81
CA ILE A 435 2.66 -14.91 -13.19
C ILE A 435 3.31 -13.59 -13.58
N GLU A 436 2.51 -12.55 -13.75
CA GLU A 436 2.98 -11.25 -14.21
C GLU A 436 2.70 -10.18 -13.16
N ILE A 437 3.66 -9.31 -12.88
CA ILE A 437 3.49 -8.16 -11.97
C ILE A 437 4.01 -6.87 -12.59
N ALA A 438 3.53 -5.72 -12.10
CA ALA A 438 4.08 -4.41 -12.43
C ALA A 438 4.55 -3.67 -11.18
N VAL A 439 5.65 -2.94 -11.32
CA VAL A 439 6.35 -2.28 -10.20
C VAL A 439 6.77 -0.89 -10.63
N THR A 440 6.19 0.15 -10.01
CA THR A 440 6.72 1.51 -10.12
C THR A 440 7.83 1.71 -9.09
N VAL A 441 8.98 2.22 -9.53
CA VAL A 441 10.09 2.53 -8.64
C VAL A 441 9.72 3.69 -7.73
N HIS A 442 9.84 3.46 -6.42
CA HIS A 442 9.69 4.52 -5.43
C HIS A 442 11.04 5.17 -5.19
N GLU A 443 11.10 6.50 -5.31
CA GLU A 443 12.32 7.27 -5.10
C GLU A 443 12.09 8.40 -4.11
N THR A 444 13.11 8.64 -3.29
CA THR A 444 13.19 9.77 -2.36
C THR A 444 14.55 10.45 -2.49
N PRO A 445 14.67 11.74 -2.13
CA PRO A 445 15.97 12.40 -2.09
C PRO A 445 16.94 11.68 -1.14
N ASN A 446 18.18 11.52 -1.57
CA ASN A 446 19.26 10.98 -0.74
C ASN A 446 20.12 12.11 -0.18
N TRP A 447 20.59 11.97 1.07
CA TRP A 447 21.45 12.96 1.71
C TRP A 447 22.82 13.10 1.06
N ARG A 448 23.29 12.04 0.37
CA ARG A 448 24.53 12.05 -0.43
C ARG A 448 24.34 12.69 -1.82
N GLY A 449 23.15 13.21 -2.12
CA GLY A 449 22.76 13.66 -3.46
C GLY A 449 22.12 12.55 -4.30
N GLY A 450 21.36 12.96 -5.31
CA GLY A 450 20.60 12.04 -6.18
C GLY A 450 19.40 11.37 -5.48
N PRO A 451 18.67 10.50 -6.19
CA PRO A 451 17.57 9.74 -5.62
C PRO A 451 18.06 8.44 -4.95
N ARG A 452 17.34 8.02 -3.90
CA ARG A 452 17.41 6.68 -3.29
C ARG A 452 16.12 5.94 -3.56
N THR A 453 16.22 4.67 -3.93
CA THR A 453 15.06 3.81 -4.18
C THR A 453 14.50 3.19 -2.89
N GLY A 454 13.21 2.85 -2.87
CA GLY A 454 12.64 1.98 -1.84
C GLY A 454 13.26 0.57 -1.83
N VAL A 455 13.16 -0.16 -0.71
CA VAL A 455 13.77 -1.51 -0.58
C VAL A 455 13.24 -2.48 -1.64
N GLY A 456 11.92 -2.67 -1.68
CA GLY A 456 11.27 -3.62 -2.59
C GLY A 456 11.35 -3.21 -4.06
N SER A 457 10.90 -1.99 -4.38
CA SER A 457 10.88 -1.52 -5.77
C SER A 457 12.28 -1.26 -6.32
N GLY A 458 13.24 -0.83 -5.50
CA GLY A 458 14.64 -0.71 -5.88
C GLY A 458 15.33 -2.06 -6.07
N TYR A 459 14.98 -3.08 -5.26
CA TYR A 459 15.42 -4.46 -5.50
C TYR A 459 14.95 -4.96 -6.86
N LEU A 460 13.64 -4.84 -7.14
CA LEU A 460 13.07 -5.28 -8.42
C LEU A 460 13.65 -4.47 -9.58
N GLU A 461 13.86 -3.17 -9.45
CA GLU A 461 14.54 -2.36 -10.47
C GLU A 461 15.94 -2.92 -10.81
N ARG A 462 16.76 -3.25 -9.80
CA ARG A 462 18.10 -3.84 -10.05
C ARG A 462 17.99 -5.17 -10.78
N VAL A 463 16.99 -5.98 -10.47
CA VAL A 463 16.72 -7.24 -11.17
C VAL A 463 16.30 -6.99 -12.63
N ALA A 464 15.38 -6.04 -12.88
CA ALA A 464 14.95 -5.67 -14.23
C ALA A 464 16.10 -5.13 -15.08
N LYS A 465 16.94 -4.25 -14.51
CA LYS A 465 18.12 -3.71 -15.23
C LYS A 465 19.09 -4.81 -15.63
N LYS A 466 19.38 -5.76 -14.73
CA LYS A 466 20.22 -6.92 -15.08
C LYS A 466 19.63 -7.72 -16.25
N ALA A 467 18.32 -7.95 -16.26
CA ALA A 467 17.65 -8.65 -17.37
C ALA A 467 17.75 -7.86 -18.69
N LEU A 468 17.43 -6.57 -18.65
CA LEU A 468 17.47 -5.67 -19.81
C LEU A 468 18.88 -5.49 -20.38
N ASP A 469 19.89 -5.39 -19.51
CA ASP A 469 21.28 -5.22 -19.92
C ASP A 469 21.82 -6.52 -20.54
N ALA A 470 21.39 -7.69 -20.05
CA ALA A 470 21.68 -8.98 -20.71
C ALA A 470 21.07 -9.03 -22.12
N GLU A 471 19.80 -8.66 -22.24
CA GLU A 471 19.10 -8.70 -23.52
C GLU A 471 19.76 -7.77 -24.54
N LYS A 472 20.16 -6.55 -24.12
CA LYS A 472 20.96 -5.63 -24.94
C LYS A 472 22.31 -6.21 -25.34
N ALA A 473 22.92 -7.04 -24.49
CA ALA A 473 24.16 -7.76 -24.79
C ALA A 473 23.94 -9.02 -25.65
N GLY A 474 22.71 -9.33 -26.05
CA GLY A 474 22.36 -10.52 -26.85
C GLY A 474 22.18 -11.80 -26.03
N THR A 475 22.20 -11.72 -24.71
CA THR A 475 21.99 -12.84 -23.78
C THR A 475 20.53 -12.89 -23.35
N LYS A 476 19.88 -14.05 -23.40
CA LYS A 476 18.50 -14.18 -22.93
C LYS A 476 18.45 -14.07 -21.39
N PRO A 477 17.50 -13.33 -20.79
CA PRO A 477 17.37 -13.23 -19.33
C PRO A 477 17.32 -14.59 -18.61
N LEU A 478 16.73 -15.62 -19.22
CA LEU A 478 16.67 -16.97 -18.66
C LEU A 478 18.05 -17.62 -18.43
N GLU A 479 19.10 -17.14 -19.10
CA GLU A 479 20.47 -17.66 -18.97
C GLU A 479 21.19 -17.08 -17.74
N LEU A 480 20.71 -15.96 -17.17
CA LEU A 480 21.34 -15.28 -16.03
C LEU A 480 20.93 -15.85 -14.65
N ASP A 481 20.06 -16.86 -14.61
CA ASP A 481 19.42 -17.40 -13.38
C ASP A 481 18.96 -16.31 -12.39
N LEU A 482 18.38 -15.22 -12.91
CA LEU A 482 17.82 -14.14 -12.09
C LEU A 482 16.60 -14.66 -11.34
N ARG A 483 16.53 -14.38 -10.03
CA ARG A 483 15.46 -14.90 -9.15
C ARG A 483 14.86 -13.83 -8.26
N VAL A 484 13.58 -14.01 -7.93
CA VAL A 484 12.81 -13.18 -7.01
C VAL A 484 12.31 -14.06 -5.85
N PRO A 485 12.77 -13.84 -4.62
CA PRO A 485 12.25 -14.51 -3.43
C PRO A 485 10.84 -14.00 -3.13
N MET A 486 9.85 -14.87 -3.26
CA MET A 486 8.44 -14.52 -3.17
C MET A 486 7.60 -15.64 -2.57
N PHE A 487 6.36 -15.33 -2.21
CA PHE A 487 5.34 -16.29 -1.80
C PHE A 487 3.97 -15.81 -2.30
N ARG A 488 3.04 -16.75 -2.47
CA ARG A 488 1.67 -16.41 -2.85
C ARG A 488 1.00 -15.65 -1.70
N GLY A 489 0.31 -14.56 -2.02
CA GLY A 489 -0.51 -13.88 -1.02
C GLY A 489 -1.60 -14.83 -0.51
N LEU A 490 -1.85 -14.80 0.80
CA LEU A 490 -3.07 -15.37 1.37
C LEU A 490 -4.23 -14.72 0.63
N MET A 491 -5.18 -15.50 0.11
CA MET A 491 -6.27 -15.06 -0.79
C MET A 491 -7.32 -14.16 -0.13
N ALA A 492 -6.88 -13.21 0.67
CA ALA A 492 -7.68 -12.17 1.28
C ALA A 492 -7.74 -10.91 0.41
N ASN A 493 -7.13 -10.88 -0.79
CA ASN A 493 -7.34 -9.75 -1.68
C ASN A 493 -8.82 -9.73 -2.10
N PRO A 494 -9.60 -8.69 -1.73
CA PRO A 494 -11.01 -8.61 -2.09
C PRO A 494 -11.20 -8.64 -3.62
N LEU A 495 -10.22 -8.14 -4.39
CA LEU A 495 -10.22 -8.22 -5.85
C LEU A 495 -10.36 -9.66 -6.37
N ALA A 496 -9.67 -10.62 -5.73
CA ALA A 496 -9.70 -12.03 -6.13
C ALA A 496 -10.99 -12.74 -5.69
N ARG A 497 -11.52 -12.40 -4.50
CA ARG A 497 -12.70 -13.05 -3.91
C ARG A 497 -13.99 -12.66 -4.60
N GLU A 498 -14.09 -11.40 -4.98
CA GLU A 498 -15.34 -10.76 -5.43
C GLU A 498 -15.38 -10.60 -6.96
N PHE A 499 -14.58 -11.36 -7.70
CA PHE A 499 -14.65 -11.38 -9.15
C PHE A 499 -15.86 -12.22 -9.63
N ALA A 500 -16.96 -11.55 -9.99
CA ALA A 500 -18.05 -12.17 -10.76
C ALA A 500 -17.88 -11.90 -12.26
N THR A 501 -18.24 -12.88 -13.10
CA THR A 501 -17.84 -12.89 -14.52
C THR A 501 -18.76 -12.13 -15.46
N ASP A 502 -20.02 -11.87 -15.09
CA ASP A 502 -21.04 -11.54 -16.11
C ASP A 502 -21.64 -10.13 -15.99
N GLY A 503 -21.63 -9.52 -14.80
CA GLY A 503 -22.18 -8.19 -14.54
C GLY A 503 -21.30 -7.04 -15.02
N PRO A 504 -21.84 -5.80 -15.15
CA PRO A 504 -21.07 -4.64 -15.60
C PRO A 504 -19.98 -4.25 -14.58
N MET A 505 -18.81 -3.82 -15.08
CA MET A 505 -17.63 -3.57 -14.24
C MET A 505 -16.91 -2.28 -14.61
N LEU A 506 -16.69 -1.42 -13.61
CA LEU A 506 -15.85 -0.22 -13.72
C LEU A 506 -14.54 -0.41 -12.96
N LEU A 507 -13.42 -0.20 -13.64
CA LEU A 507 -12.06 -0.38 -13.14
C LEU A 507 -11.31 0.95 -13.15
N ILE A 508 -11.09 1.55 -11.97
CA ILE A 508 -10.50 2.89 -11.84
C ILE A 508 -9.08 2.76 -11.30
N GLY A 509 -8.08 2.97 -12.16
CA GLY A 509 -6.67 2.72 -11.84
C GLY A 509 -5.77 3.89 -12.20
N ALA A 510 -4.97 4.38 -11.25
CA ALA A 510 -3.98 5.43 -11.54
C ALA A 510 -2.54 4.88 -11.50
N GLY A 511 -1.75 5.20 -12.53
CA GLY A 511 -0.39 4.67 -12.70
C GLY A 511 -0.38 3.14 -12.70
N VAL A 512 0.49 2.54 -11.88
CA VAL A 512 0.56 1.07 -11.71
C VAL A 512 -0.72 0.46 -11.10
N GLY A 513 -1.67 1.29 -10.63
CA GLY A 513 -3.02 0.88 -10.26
C GLY A 513 -3.78 0.14 -11.36
N VAL A 514 -3.44 0.35 -12.63
CA VAL A 514 -4.05 -0.40 -13.75
C VAL A 514 -3.59 -1.87 -13.83
N ALA A 515 -2.47 -2.21 -13.18
CA ALA A 515 -1.85 -3.53 -13.30
C ALA A 515 -2.80 -4.68 -12.98
N PRO A 516 -3.49 -4.73 -11.81
CA PRO A 516 -4.44 -5.81 -11.55
C PRO A 516 -5.54 -5.91 -12.61
N PHE A 517 -6.05 -4.78 -13.09
CA PHE A 517 -7.18 -4.72 -14.05
C PHE A 517 -6.87 -5.32 -15.41
N ARG A 518 -5.60 -5.38 -15.80
CA ARG A 518 -5.18 -6.06 -17.03
C ARG A 518 -5.66 -7.51 -17.08
N GLY A 519 -5.52 -8.26 -15.98
CA GLY A 519 -6.01 -9.65 -15.89
C GLY A 519 -7.54 -9.75 -15.93
N PHE A 520 -8.25 -8.80 -15.31
CA PHE A 520 -9.72 -8.74 -15.30
C PHE A 520 -10.26 -8.53 -16.72
N VAL A 521 -9.69 -7.56 -17.45
CA VAL A 521 -10.09 -7.25 -18.82
C VAL A 521 -9.81 -8.44 -19.74
N GLN A 522 -8.62 -9.05 -19.68
CA GLN A 522 -8.30 -10.24 -20.47
C GLN A 522 -9.21 -11.43 -20.19
N ARG A 523 -9.70 -11.58 -18.96
CA ARG A 523 -10.68 -12.61 -18.61
C ARG A 523 -12.05 -12.29 -19.21
N ARG A 524 -12.47 -11.02 -19.14
CA ARG A 524 -13.75 -10.54 -19.66
C ARG A 524 -13.82 -10.60 -21.19
N LEU A 525 -12.77 -10.15 -21.88
CA LEU A 525 -12.71 -10.16 -23.35
C LEU A 525 -12.71 -11.58 -23.96
N ARG A 526 -12.37 -12.62 -23.19
CA ARG A 526 -12.51 -14.03 -23.63
C ARG A 526 -13.95 -14.53 -23.63
N SER A 527 -14.85 -13.89 -22.88
CA SER A 527 -16.27 -14.21 -22.85
C SER A 527 -17.03 -13.25 -23.75
N ALA A 528 -17.59 -13.75 -24.85
CA ALA A 528 -18.34 -12.93 -25.81
C ALA A 528 -19.49 -12.13 -25.17
N ASN A 529 -20.10 -12.66 -24.10
CA ASN A 529 -21.20 -12.02 -23.36
C ASN A 529 -20.75 -10.85 -22.47
N CYS A 530 -19.44 -10.64 -22.31
CA CYS A 530 -18.86 -9.76 -21.31
C CYS A 530 -17.97 -8.67 -21.90
N ALA A 531 -17.63 -8.73 -23.18
CA ALA A 531 -16.68 -7.82 -23.82
C ALA A 531 -17.15 -6.34 -23.75
N ASN A 532 -18.45 -6.09 -23.85
CA ASN A 532 -19.05 -4.74 -23.79
C ASN A 532 -19.48 -4.33 -22.37
N LYS A 533 -19.03 -5.04 -21.33
CA LYS A 533 -19.45 -4.85 -19.93
C LYS A 533 -18.29 -4.52 -18.99
N VAL A 534 -17.17 -4.07 -19.53
CA VAL A 534 -15.98 -3.71 -18.76
C VAL A 534 -15.44 -2.37 -19.23
N TRP A 535 -15.24 -1.46 -18.28
CA TRP A 535 -14.73 -0.12 -18.52
C TRP A 535 -13.57 0.17 -17.60
N VAL A 536 -12.51 0.78 -18.13
CA VAL A 536 -11.28 1.11 -17.42
C VAL A 536 -11.02 2.61 -17.51
N LEU A 537 -10.90 3.27 -16.36
CA LEU A 537 -10.42 4.65 -16.27
C LEU A 537 -8.96 4.62 -15.80
N GLN A 538 -8.03 4.87 -16.74
CA GLN A 538 -6.59 4.87 -16.46
C GLN A 538 -6.07 6.29 -16.25
N GLY A 539 -5.69 6.63 -15.02
CA GLY A 539 -5.06 7.90 -14.69
C GLY A 539 -3.56 7.90 -14.96
N VAL A 540 -3.07 8.82 -15.79
CA VAL A 540 -1.65 8.99 -16.11
C VAL A 540 -1.24 10.47 -16.06
N ARG A 541 0.07 10.75 -16.07
CA ARG A 541 0.56 12.14 -16.22
C ARG A 541 0.46 12.58 -17.66
N ASP A 542 1.10 11.80 -18.53
CA ASP A 542 1.27 12.02 -19.95
C ASP A 542 1.14 10.67 -20.65
N SER A 543 0.15 10.52 -21.52
CA SER A 543 -0.09 9.26 -22.26
C SER A 543 1.11 8.85 -23.11
N LEU A 544 1.92 9.81 -23.58
CA LEU A 544 3.08 9.48 -24.40
C LEU A 544 4.21 8.83 -23.59
N LEU A 545 4.23 8.99 -22.26
CA LEU A 545 5.34 8.58 -21.39
C LEU A 545 4.95 7.52 -20.35
N ASP A 546 3.77 7.70 -19.74
CA ASP A 546 3.33 7.00 -18.53
C ASP A 546 2.14 6.05 -18.78
N GLU A 547 1.64 5.94 -20.02
CA GLU A 547 0.58 4.99 -20.35
C GLU A 547 1.11 3.56 -20.29
N LEU A 548 0.68 2.83 -19.26
CA LEU A 548 1.03 1.43 -19.08
C LEU A 548 0.11 0.56 -19.93
N TYR A 549 0.69 -0.48 -20.56
CA TYR A 549 -0.03 -1.50 -21.33
C TYR A 549 -0.85 -0.97 -22.51
N SER A 550 -0.37 0.10 -23.16
CA SER A 550 -1.02 0.68 -24.34
C SER A 550 -1.12 -0.34 -25.49
N GLY A 551 -2.33 -0.52 -26.03
CA GLY A 551 -2.60 -1.36 -27.20
C GLY A 551 -2.69 -2.86 -26.93
N GLU A 552 -2.69 -3.29 -25.67
CA GLU A 552 -2.73 -4.71 -25.31
C GLU A 552 -4.12 -5.35 -25.46
N TRP A 553 -5.20 -4.57 -25.59
CA TRP A 553 -6.56 -5.07 -25.81
C TRP A 553 -7.02 -4.97 -27.28
N GLY A 554 -6.12 -4.60 -28.19
CA GLY A 554 -6.35 -4.62 -29.64
C GLY A 554 -7.53 -3.74 -30.06
N VAL A 555 -8.46 -4.31 -30.84
CA VAL A 555 -9.63 -3.57 -31.37
C VAL A 555 -10.60 -3.08 -30.29
N HIS A 556 -10.53 -3.62 -29.07
CA HIS A 556 -11.40 -3.24 -27.96
C HIS A 556 -10.79 -2.14 -27.08
N GLU A 557 -9.54 -1.72 -27.34
CA GLU A 557 -8.82 -0.76 -26.49
C GLU A 557 -9.61 0.54 -26.27
N ASP A 558 -10.08 1.17 -27.35
CA ASP A 558 -10.77 2.47 -27.29
C ASP A 558 -12.17 2.38 -26.67
N THR A 559 -12.81 1.20 -26.73
CA THR A 559 -14.13 0.97 -26.13
C THR A 559 -14.02 0.66 -24.64
N VAL A 560 -13.00 -0.10 -24.24
CA VAL A 560 -12.80 -0.55 -22.86
C VAL A 560 -12.03 0.49 -22.04
N LYS A 561 -11.05 1.19 -22.61
CA LYS A 561 -10.10 2.03 -21.87
C LYS A 561 -10.27 3.51 -22.17
N LYS A 562 -10.47 4.30 -21.11
CA LYS A 562 -10.33 5.75 -21.15
C LYS A 562 -9.06 6.18 -20.41
N VAL A 563 -8.14 6.83 -21.12
CA VAL A 563 -6.93 7.41 -20.52
C VAL A 563 -7.19 8.85 -20.09
N VAL A 564 -6.95 9.12 -18.80
CA VAL A 564 -7.15 10.43 -18.17
C VAL A 564 -5.79 11.05 -17.84
N GLN A 565 -5.49 12.20 -18.46
CA GLN A 565 -4.17 12.83 -18.40
C GLN A 565 -4.16 14.04 -17.45
N SER A 566 -3.34 13.96 -16.40
CA SER A 566 -3.26 15.01 -15.39
C SER A 566 -2.33 16.18 -15.75
N ARG A 567 -1.42 16.02 -16.73
CA ARG A 567 -0.44 17.06 -17.09
C ARG A 567 -0.46 17.49 -18.55
N ARG A 568 -1.37 16.94 -19.34
CA ARG A 568 -1.59 17.31 -20.75
C ARG A 568 -3.05 17.67 -21.01
N GLY A 569 -3.27 18.46 -22.06
CA GLY A 569 -4.59 18.93 -22.43
C GLY A 569 -5.20 19.78 -21.31
N GLU A 570 -6.43 19.46 -20.93
CA GLU A 570 -7.15 20.17 -19.87
C GLU A 570 -6.66 19.84 -18.45
N GLY A 571 -5.83 18.81 -18.28
CA GLY A 571 -5.28 18.42 -16.97
C GLY A 571 -6.36 17.93 -16.01
N ARG A 572 -6.78 16.67 -16.15
CA ARG A 572 -7.82 16.05 -15.32
C ARG A 572 -7.27 14.84 -14.58
N TYR A 573 -7.83 14.50 -13.43
CA TYR A 573 -7.59 13.23 -12.77
C TYR A 573 -8.82 12.32 -12.91
N VAL A 574 -8.66 11.07 -12.51
CA VAL A 574 -9.70 10.04 -12.65
C VAL A 574 -10.99 10.40 -11.92
N GLN A 575 -10.92 11.11 -10.78
CA GLN A 575 -12.12 11.51 -10.06
C GLN A 575 -12.95 12.58 -10.78
N GLU A 576 -12.34 13.42 -11.61
CA GLU A 576 -13.08 14.32 -12.49
C GLU A 576 -13.72 13.52 -13.63
N GLU A 577 -13.01 12.53 -14.21
CA GLU A 577 -13.59 11.66 -15.25
C GLU A 577 -14.77 10.83 -14.74
N VAL A 578 -14.71 10.34 -13.49
CA VAL A 578 -15.85 9.67 -12.82
C VAL A 578 -17.08 10.56 -12.79
N ARG A 579 -16.94 11.86 -12.49
CA ARG A 579 -18.06 12.82 -12.56
C ARG A 579 -18.50 13.07 -13.99
N HIS A 580 -17.57 13.16 -14.95
CA HIS A 580 -17.93 13.35 -16.36
C HIS A 580 -18.71 12.16 -16.93
N GLN A 581 -18.43 10.95 -16.47
CA GLN A 581 -19.11 9.73 -16.89
C GLN A 581 -20.19 9.28 -15.90
N ALA A 582 -20.83 10.21 -15.20
CA ALA A 582 -21.78 9.92 -14.12
C ALA A 582 -22.91 8.94 -14.52
N ASP A 583 -23.42 9.01 -15.74
CA ASP A 583 -24.46 8.08 -16.21
C ASP A 583 -23.94 6.66 -16.32
N LEU A 584 -22.75 6.46 -16.89
CA LEU A 584 -22.13 5.14 -16.98
C LEU A 584 -21.82 4.61 -15.57
N VAL A 585 -21.25 5.45 -14.70
CA VAL A 585 -20.94 5.08 -13.32
C VAL A 585 -22.21 4.64 -12.59
N TRP A 586 -23.30 5.41 -12.73
CA TRP A 586 -24.59 5.10 -12.11
C TRP A 586 -25.21 3.83 -12.70
N PHE A 587 -25.21 3.67 -14.03
CA PHE A 587 -25.65 2.46 -14.73
C PHE A 587 -24.99 1.21 -14.16
N ILE A 588 -23.66 1.24 -14.03
CA ILE A 588 -22.87 0.13 -13.52
C ILE A 588 -23.24 -0.16 -12.07
N ILE A 589 -23.12 0.82 -11.16
CA ILE A 589 -23.27 0.52 -9.72
C ILE A 589 -24.73 0.24 -9.31
N ASN A 590 -25.70 0.78 -10.05
CA ASN A 590 -27.13 0.53 -9.80
C ASN A 590 -27.59 -0.84 -10.31
N ALA A 591 -26.82 -1.50 -11.19
CA ALA A 591 -27.08 -2.88 -11.59
C ALA A 591 -26.96 -3.85 -10.39
N LEU A 592 -27.77 -4.91 -10.39
CA LEU A 592 -27.79 -5.92 -9.32
C LEU A 592 -26.45 -6.61 -9.12
N ASP A 593 -25.71 -6.83 -10.21
CA ASP A 593 -24.41 -7.51 -10.27
C ASP A 593 -23.26 -6.58 -10.68
N GLY A 594 -23.51 -5.26 -10.63
CA GLY A 594 -22.54 -4.24 -10.97
C GLY A 594 -21.42 -4.12 -9.97
N ARG A 595 -20.19 -3.93 -10.45
CA ARG A 595 -18.99 -3.83 -9.61
C ARG A 595 -18.10 -2.65 -9.98
N VAL A 596 -17.53 -2.01 -8.96
CA VAL A 596 -16.58 -0.91 -9.09
C VAL A 596 -15.32 -1.27 -8.31
N PHE A 597 -14.19 -1.29 -9.00
CA PHE A 597 -12.88 -1.56 -8.42
C PHE A 597 -11.97 -0.34 -8.56
N VAL A 598 -11.28 0.03 -7.48
CA VAL A 598 -10.36 1.18 -7.43
C VAL A 598 -8.99 0.71 -6.98
N CYS A 599 -7.94 1.05 -7.74
CA CYS A 599 -6.56 0.69 -7.42
C CYS A 599 -5.59 1.86 -7.62
N GLY A 600 -4.69 2.08 -6.65
CA GLY A 600 -3.65 3.11 -6.72
C GLY A 600 -3.38 3.81 -5.39
N SER A 601 -2.92 5.07 -5.45
CA SER A 601 -2.59 5.87 -4.27
C SER A 601 -3.82 6.14 -3.39
N SER A 602 -3.75 5.79 -2.11
CA SER A 602 -4.82 6.06 -1.15
C SER A 602 -5.05 7.57 -0.98
N LYS A 603 -3.95 8.29 -0.73
CA LYS A 603 -3.97 9.74 -0.55
C LYS A 603 -4.14 10.42 -1.89
N GLY A 604 -5.08 11.37 -1.96
CA GLY A 604 -5.39 12.13 -3.17
C GLY A 604 -6.30 11.37 -4.14
N MET A 605 -5.84 10.24 -4.71
CA MET A 605 -6.62 9.50 -5.72
C MET A 605 -7.79 8.74 -5.10
N GLY A 606 -7.55 7.83 -4.15
CA GLY A 606 -8.61 7.04 -3.52
C GLY A 606 -9.69 7.90 -2.86
N GLU A 607 -9.27 8.84 -2.00
CA GLU A 607 -10.17 9.82 -1.36
C GLU A 607 -10.94 10.69 -2.37
N GLY A 608 -10.30 11.03 -3.49
CA GLY A 608 -10.92 11.83 -4.56
C GLY A 608 -11.99 11.06 -5.32
N VAL A 609 -11.70 9.80 -5.66
CA VAL A 609 -12.63 8.90 -6.35
C VAL A 609 -13.83 8.57 -5.46
N GLU A 610 -13.62 8.25 -4.18
CA GLU A 610 -14.72 8.00 -3.24
C GLU A 610 -15.69 9.18 -3.16
N LYS A 611 -15.18 10.40 -3.06
CA LYS A 611 -16.01 11.62 -3.09
C LYS A 611 -16.75 11.78 -4.41
N ALA A 612 -16.08 11.54 -5.54
CA ALA A 612 -16.72 11.61 -6.86
C ALA A 612 -17.85 10.59 -7.02
N LEU A 613 -17.65 9.38 -6.51
CA LEU A 613 -18.67 8.32 -6.51
C LEU A 613 -19.88 8.69 -5.65
N VAL A 614 -19.66 9.32 -4.49
CA VAL A 614 -20.75 9.86 -3.65
C VAL A 614 -21.50 10.97 -4.40
N ASP A 615 -20.80 11.90 -5.05
CA ASP A 615 -21.42 12.96 -5.85
C ASP A 615 -22.31 12.38 -6.97
N VAL A 616 -21.83 11.35 -7.67
CA VAL A 616 -22.61 10.64 -8.72
C VAL A 616 -23.88 10.02 -8.14
N ALA A 617 -23.78 9.33 -7.01
CA ALA A 617 -24.94 8.70 -6.36
C ALA A 617 -25.98 9.74 -5.89
N MET A 618 -25.53 10.89 -5.37
CA MET A 618 -26.43 11.98 -5.01
C MET A 618 -27.17 12.54 -6.23
N CYS A 619 -26.44 12.81 -7.31
CA CYS A 619 -27.00 13.45 -8.49
C CYS A 619 -27.88 12.51 -9.32
N LYS A 620 -27.42 11.28 -9.60
CA LYS A 620 -28.12 10.33 -10.48
C LYS A 620 -29.10 9.42 -9.74
N GLY A 621 -28.85 9.17 -8.45
CA GLY A 621 -29.75 8.42 -7.57
C GLY A 621 -30.77 9.28 -6.83
N ASN A 622 -30.72 10.61 -6.96
CA ASN A 622 -31.53 11.56 -6.20
C ASN A 622 -31.45 11.31 -4.68
N LEU A 623 -30.25 10.97 -4.21
CA LEU A 623 -29.95 10.69 -2.81
C LEU A 623 -29.38 11.95 -2.14
N ASN A 624 -29.67 12.14 -0.85
CA ASN A 624 -28.91 13.10 -0.07
C ASN A 624 -27.51 12.54 0.30
N GLN A 625 -26.65 13.39 0.88
CA GLN A 625 -25.27 13.00 1.23
C GLN A 625 -25.20 11.75 2.14
N GLU A 626 -26.02 11.69 3.19
CA GLU A 626 -26.01 10.60 4.16
C GLU A 626 -26.52 9.30 3.51
N GLU A 627 -27.54 9.40 2.67
CA GLU A 627 -28.07 8.27 1.89
C GLU A 627 -27.04 7.76 0.87
N ALA A 628 -26.31 8.64 0.18
CA ALA A 628 -25.28 8.26 -0.77
C ALA A 628 -24.07 7.59 -0.09
N GLU A 629 -23.63 8.11 1.05
CA GLU A 629 -22.59 7.46 1.88
C GLU A 629 -23.06 6.10 2.41
N GLY A 630 -24.34 6.01 2.82
CA GLY A 630 -24.97 4.74 3.21
C GLY A 630 -25.03 3.73 2.06
N PHE A 631 -25.39 4.18 0.85
CA PHE A 631 -25.40 3.37 -0.36
C PHE A 631 -24.02 2.76 -0.64
N TRP A 632 -22.96 3.58 -0.66
CA TRP A 632 -21.60 3.09 -0.91
C TRP A 632 -21.07 2.18 0.20
N ARG A 633 -21.49 2.39 1.45
CA ARG A 633 -21.21 1.46 2.55
C ARG A 633 -21.85 0.11 2.31
N GLY A 634 -23.12 0.07 1.92
CA GLY A 634 -23.81 -1.17 1.55
C GLY A 634 -23.15 -1.87 0.36
N LYS A 635 -22.72 -1.12 -0.67
CA LYS A 635 -21.97 -1.66 -1.81
C LYS A 635 -20.61 -2.25 -1.40
N LYS A 636 -19.93 -1.63 -0.43
CA LYS A 636 -18.67 -2.14 0.12
C LYS A 636 -18.88 -3.43 0.91
N ASP A 637 -19.88 -3.46 1.78
CA ASP A 637 -20.22 -4.63 2.60
C ASP A 637 -20.67 -5.82 1.72
N GLY A 638 -21.34 -5.53 0.60
CA GLY A 638 -21.75 -6.52 -0.40
C GLY A 638 -20.67 -6.91 -1.43
N GLY A 639 -19.43 -6.44 -1.31
CA GLY A 639 -18.34 -6.79 -2.24
C GLY A 639 -18.47 -6.19 -3.65
N GLN A 640 -19.39 -5.25 -3.86
CA GLN A 640 -19.65 -4.58 -5.14
C GLN A 640 -18.78 -3.34 -5.35
N TYR A 641 -18.28 -2.74 -4.27
CA TYR A 641 -17.27 -1.68 -4.29
C TYR A 641 -16.03 -2.10 -3.53
N ILE A 642 -14.91 -2.22 -4.23
CA ILE A 642 -13.62 -2.56 -3.63
C ILE A 642 -12.58 -1.52 -4.00
N ALA A 643 -11.96 -0.93 -2.99
CA ALA A 643 -10.81 -0.06 -3.15
C ALA A 643 -9.58 -0.75 -2.54
N GLU A 644 -8.66 -1.17 -3.41
CA GLU A 644 -7.31 -1.61 -3.02
C GLU A 644 -6.35 -0.45 -3.26
N THR A 645 -6.22 0.41 -2.25
CA THR A 645 -5.33 1.57 -2.32
C THR A 645 -4.16 1.42 -1.35
N TRP A 646 -3.00 1.93 -1.75
CA TRP A 646 -1.73 1.84 -1.00
C TRP A 646 -1.07 3.20 -0.76
#